data_AF-A0A3P7DM92-F1
#
_entry.id   AF-A0A3P7DM92-F1
#
_cell.length_a   1.000
_cell.length_b   1.000
_cell.length_c   1.000
_cell.angle_alpha   90.00
_cell.angle_beta   90.00
_cell.angle_gamma   90.00
#
_symmetry.space_group_name_H-M   'P 1'
#
loop_
_entity.id
_entity.type
_entity.pdbx_description
1 polymer ?
#
loop_
_entity_poly.entity_id
_entity_poly.type
_entity_poly.pdbx_seq_one_letter_code
_entity_poly.pdbx_strand_id
1 'polypeptide(L)'
;MKVFVADLSEVLLAERCDEGETDYLAGELSHIVKDLLGPRFWISYWNYYPFLANTLYYAATFLSAVQTVGEEYIALLPLVSVRQRKVPAFTRRLIFILSFAVAPFLVEKVLERIEDNLRDSLIASETRFFDGKRRNLRKILLNLVVLIRFTGIPLLYRLNLALFYLFGTYYYISKRLIGLQYVSFRSQSNYQALFYFRFFGAINIAQIVSSAVIWIRDQLRKQRSEKAAVEFRQFSESEISEEEYDLVNHFVYHDDVLFQVEVRMKAVIMNVFSVIGRELSYKSPKWLFGKGIFRFASSVKSELENKYFPVIYVSGIQPTGVPHLGNYFGFIQHWISLQNDGRSKQMYLSIADYHSISMGFTNPLEMRNNIFKMAASLLACGLDPEKTTLFQQSRVADHANLMYILGSLQTISRLTRMPQYKDKAAVFVFDILKTISKIQTLLFKHGNIPVNLQLYPILQAADVLLYKGTHVLVGDDQTQHLLLMRDLAFKCNAVLHCDFFPVPVQISARCARLKSLQNSTKKMSKSMGNDRSRILISDIKQIIVEKCAKALSDSQSNITYEPEKRPAVSNLVTLYALATGLSVENVIDECASLDTKGFKSRLAEKIDAHIAPFREKYERLLQEPQLIRDILTIGTQRAEKKAQETMAELRELLGFNLSHQAINK
;
A
#
# COMPACT_ATOMS: atom_id res chain seq x y z
N MET A 1 0.89 -34.10 40.31
CA MET A 1 1.08 -33.82 38.87
C MET A 1 2.52 -33.37 38.66
N LYS A 2 3.24 -33.91 37.65
CA LYS A 2 4.54 -33.36 37.23
C LYS A 2 4.30 -32.05 36.50
N VAL A 3 5.22 -31.12 36.68
CA VAL A 3 5.06 -29.72 36.32
C VAL A 3 6.37 -29.30 35.66
N PHE A 4 6.30 -28.81 34.43
CA PHE A 4 7.47 -28.50 33.59
C PHE A 4 7.56 -26.99 33.35
N VAL A 5 8.76 -26.47 33.11
CA VAL A 5 8.89 -25.10 32.58
C VAL A 5 8.22 -25.08 31.21
N ALA A 6 7.35 -24.09 30.96
CA ALA A 6 6.64 -24.00 29.70
C ALA A 6 7.61 -23.85 28.52
N ASP A 7 7.29 -24.51 27.40
CA ASP A 7 8.07 -24.37 26.17
C ASP A 7 7.78 -23.01 25.51
N LEU A 8 8.75 -22.53 24.74
CA LEU A 8 8.66 -21.26 24.02
C LEU A 8 7.45 -21.22 23.08
N SER A 9 7.17 -22.34 22.39
CA SER A 9 5.99 -22.45 21.53
C SER A 9 4.68 -22.36 22.31
N GLU A 10 4.61 -22.91 23.53
CA GLU A 10 3.41 -22.85 24.35
C GLU A 10 3.15 -21.41 24.79
N VAL A 11 4.17 -20.72 25.31
CA VAL A 11 4.06 -19.30 25.66
C VAL A 11 3.61 -18.49 24.45
N LEU A 12 4.26 -18.67 23.30
CA LEU A 12 3.95 -17.92 22.09
C LEU A 12 2.51 -18.14 21.60
N LEU A 13 2.00 -19.36 21.66
CA LEU A 13 0.63 -19.68 21.28
C LEU A 13 -0.39 -19.07 22.25
N ALA A 14 -0.11 -19.07 23.56
CA ALA A 14 -0.98 -18.49 24.58
C ALA A 14 -1.10 -16.97 24.37
N GLU A 15 0.04 -16.29 24.23
CA GLU A 15 0.07 -14.83 24.01
C GLU A 15 -0.68 -14.43 22.75
N ARG A 16 -0.56 -15.25 21.69
CA ARG A 16 -1.24 -14.96 20.45
C ARG A 16 -2.75 -15.24 20.50
N CYS A 17 -3.20 -16.17 21.33
CA CYS A 17 -4.62 -16.35 21.61
C CYS A 17 -5.17 -15.11 22.31
N ASP A 18 -4.45 -14.59 23.32
CA ASP A 18 -4.81 -13.37 24.03
C ASP A 18 -4.84 -12.13 23.10
N GLU A 19 -3.88 -12.02 22.17
CA GLU A 19 -3.88 -11.00 21.11
C GLU A 19 -5.16 -11.09 20.25
N GLY A 20 -5.61 -12.30 19.91
CA GLY A 20 -6.84 -12.52 19.14
C GLY A 20 -8.11 -12.06 19.87
N GLU A 21 -8.21 -12.37 21.16
CA GLU A 21 -9.36 -11.98 22.00
C GLU A 21 -9.40 -10.47 22.24
N THR A 22 -8.25 -9.85 22.49
CA THR A 22 -8.15 -8.40 22.68
C THR A 22 -8.46 -7.62 21.40
N ASP A 23 -8.04 -8.12 20.24
CA ASP A 23 -8.41 -7.56 18.93
C ASP A 23 -9.92 -7.68 18.67
N TYR A 24 -10.53 -8.82 19.01
CA TYR A 24 -11.97 -9.02 18.92
C TYR A 24 -12.73 -8.03 19.81
N LEU A 25 -12.34 -7.93 21.08
CA LEU A 25 -12.93 -7.00 22.05
C LEU A 25 -12.79 -5.54 21.60
N ALA A 26 -11.65 -5.14 21.01
CA ALA A 26 -11.47 -3.81 20.44
C ALA A 26 -12.42 -3.54 19.27
N GLY A 27 -12.67 -4.56 18.45
CA GLY A 27 -13.67 -4.53 17.38
C GLY A 27 -15.08 -4.30 17.90
N GLU A 28 -15.50 -5.08 18.90
CA GLU A 28 -16.81 -4.95 19.53
C GLU A 28 -16.99 -3.59 20.23
N LEU A 29 -16.00 -3.13 21.00
CA LEU A 29 -16.02 -1.79 21.59
C LEU A 29 -16.16 -0.69 20.54
N SER A 30 -15.44 -0.83 19.42
CA SER A 30 -15.56 0.08 18.28
C SER A 30 -16.99 0.11 17.72
N HIS A 31 -17.63 -1.06 17.58
CA HIS A 31 -19.02 -1.15 17.12
C HIS A 31 -20.00 -0.52 18.11
N ILE A 32 -19.90 -0.88 19.40
CA ILE A 32 -20.75 -0.36 20.48
C ILE A 32 -20.65 1.17 20.57
N VAL A 33 -19.43 1.73 20.54
CA VAL A 33 -19.25 3.20 20.60
C VAL A 33 -19.83 3.89 19.37
N LYS A 34 -19.71 3.27 18.20
CA LYS A 34 -20.30 3.81 16.96
C LYS A 34 -21.82 3.84 17.02
N ASP A 35 -22.44 2.81 17.55
CA ASP A 35 -23.89 2.69 17.61
C ASP A 35 -24.51 3.54 18.73
N LEU A 36 -23.83 3.67 19.88
CA LEU A 36 -24.31 4.46 21.01
C LEU A 36 -24.00 5.96 20.92
N LEU A 37 -22.78 6.34 20.52
CA LEU A 37 -22.29 7.73 20.53
C LEU A 37 -22.20 8.35 19.13
N GLY A 38 -22.49 7.55 18.10
CA GLY A 38 -22.55 7.99 16.72
C GLY A 38 -21.18 8.08 16.02
N PRO A 39 -21.18 8.25 14.69
CA PRO A 39 -19.96 8.16 13.87
C PRO A 39 -18.91 9.24 14.18
N ARG A 40 -19.33 10.46 14.53
CA ARG A 40 -18.39 11.58 14.81
C ARG A 40 -17.56 11.31 16.04
N PHE A 41 -18.19 10.84 17.12
CA PHE A 41 -17.49 10.44 18.33
C PHE A 41 -16.59 9.23 18.03
N TRP A 42 -17.13 8.23 17.33
CA TRP A 42 -16.38 7.03 16.97
C TRP A 42 -15.07 7.34 16.22
N ILE A 43 -15.10 8.22 15.22
CA ILE A 43 -13.92 8.67 14.46
C ILE A 43 -12.94 9.46 15.33
N SER A 44 -13.42 10.17 16.34
CA SER A 44 -12.54 10.97 17.21
C SER A 44 -11.73 10.08 18.17
N TYR A 45 -12.27 8.91 18.54
CA TYR A 45 -11.70 8.06 19.60
C TYR A 45 -11.25 6.66 19.14
N TRP A 46 -11.25 6.37 17.83
CA TRP A 46 -10.93 5.03 17.33
C TRP A 46 -9.56 4.47 17.74
N ASN A 47 -8.57 5.36 17.88
CA ASN A 47 -7.22 4.99 18.30
C ASN A 47 -7.14 4.47 19.76
N TYR A 48 -8.17 4.71 20.58
CA TYR A 48 -8.19 4.32 21.99
C TYR A 48 -8.81 2.93 22.24
N TYR A 49 -9.55 2.36 21.29
CA TYR A 49 -10.23 1.07 21.51
C TYR A 49 -9.27 -0.11 21.76
N PRO A 50 -8.15 -0.27 21.03
CA PRO A 50 -7.19 -1.32 21.34
C PRO A 50 -6.58 -1.20 22.74
N PHE A 51 -6.31 0.03 23.18
CA PHE A 51 -5.83 0.31 24.54
C PHE A 51 -6.89 -0.07 25.59
N LEU A 52 -8.14 0.33 25.37
CA LEU A 52 -9.25 0.06 26.28
C LEU A 52 -9.54 -1.45 26.37
N ALA A 53 -9.55 -2.15 25.24
CA ALA A 53 -9.73 -3.60 25.16
C ALA A 53 -8.64 -4.35 25.91
N ASN A 54 -7.36 -4.05 25.65
CA ASN A 54 -6.23 -4.66 26.36
C ASN A 54 -6.33 -4.44 27.88
N THR A 55 -6.65 -3.20 28.30
CA THR A 55 -6.76 -2.87 29.72
C THR A 55 -7.89 -3.65 30.39
N LEU A 56 -9.08 -3.67 29.79
CA LEU A 56 -10.24 -4.37 30.32
C LEU A 56 -10.01 -5.89 30.36
N TYR A 57 -9.44 -6.46 29.31
CA TYR A 57 -9.18 -7.89 29.20
C TYR A 57 -8.23 -8.38 30.31
N TYR A 58 -7.06 -7.73 30.45
CA TYR A 58 -6.09 -8.13 31.48
C TYR A 58 -6.52 -7.73 32.90
N ALA A 59 -7.35 -6.69 33.06
CA ALA A 59 -7.97 -6.38 34.34
C ALA A 59 -8.99 -7.44 34.75
N ALA A 60 -9.82 -7.94 33.82
CA ALA A 60 -10.81 -8.96 34.11
C ALA A 60 -10.17 -10.33 34.42
N THR A 61 -9.09 -10.68 33.72
CA THR A 61 -8.41 -11.98 33.84
C THR A 61 -7.27 -11.92 34.86
N PHE A 62 -6.13 -11.37 34.44
CA PHE A 62 -4.87 -11.43 35.18
C PHE A 62 -4.94 -10.71 36.53
N LEU A 63 -5.55 -9.52 36.62
CA LEU A 63 -5.69 -8.81 37.91
C LEU A 63 -6.51 -9.63 38.91
N SER A 64 -7.60 -10.25 38.44
CA SER A 64 -8.53 -11.09 39.22
C SER A 64 -7.96 -12.44 39.66
N ALA A 65 -6.69 -12.74 39.38
CA ALA A 65 -6.06 -14.04 39.66
C ALA A 65 -6.57 -15.19 38.79
N VAL A 66 -7.27 -14.87 37.69
CA VAL A 66 -7.77 -15.87 36.74
C VAL A 66 -6.77 -15.98 35.60
N GLN A 67 -6.63 -17.18 35.05
CA GLN A 67 -5.84 -17.39 33.83
C GLN A 67 -6.42 -16.56 32.68
N THR A 68 -5.57 -16.05 31.80
CA THR A 68 -6.05 -15.50 30.53
C THR A 68 -6.61 -16.62 29.65
N VAL A 69 -7.38 -16.28 28.62
CA VAL A 69 -7.98 -17.27 27.71
C VAL A 69 -6.88 -18.10 27.04
N GLY A 70 -5.78 -17.48 26.63
CA GLY A 70 -4.62 -18.18 26.08
C GLY A 70 -3.90 -19.05 27.09
N GLU A 71 -3.76 -18.59 28.33
CA GLU A 71 -3.18 -19.39 29.43
C GLU A 71 -4.05 -20.62 29.72
N GLU A 72 -5.37 -20.48 29.77
CA GLU A 72 -6.31 -21.57 29.97
C GLU A 72 -6.29 -22.55 28.78
N TYR A 73 -6.32 -22.04 27.54
CA TYR A 73 -6.33 -22.84 26.32
C TYR A 73 -5.15 -23.82 26.22
N ILE A 74 -3.98 -23.43 26.71
CA ILE A 74 -2.75 -24.24 26.68
C ILE A 74 -2.49 -24.95 28.02
N ALA A 75 -3.25 -24.62 29.05
CA ALA A 75 -3.05 -25.05 30.44
C ALA A 75 -1.70 -24.57 31.02
N LEU A 76 -1.38 -23.29 30.82
CA LEU A 76 -0.21 -22.63 31.41
C LEU A 76 -0.54 -21.99 32.76
N LEU A 77 0.32 -22.20 33.75
CA LEU A 77 0.23 -21.52 35.04
C LEU A 77 1.21 -20.34 35.13
N PRO A 78 0.73 -19.11 35.36
CA PRO A 78 1.58 -17.96 35.60
C PRO A 78 2.22 -17.99 36.99
N LEU A 79 3.54 -18.01 37.08
CA LEU A 79 4.31 -18.02 38.32
C LEU A 79 5.42 -16.96 38.29
N VAL A 80 5.67 -16.30 39.42
CA VAL A 80 6.80 -15.38 39.59
C VAL A 80 8.09 -16.13 39.93
N SER A 81 7.97 -17.26 40.62
CA SER A 81 9.09 -18.13 40.95
C SER A 81 8.69 -19.57 40.75
N VAL A 82 9.28 -20.22 39.75
CA VAL A 82 9.06 -21.64 39.46
C VAL A 82 9.49 -22.51 40.65
N ARG A 83 10.63 -22.18 41.28
CA ARG A 83 11.17 -22.93 42.44
C ARG A 83 10.24 -22.88 43.65
N GLN A 84 9.69 -21.71 43.95
CA GLN A 84 8.81 -21.52 45.12
C GLN A 84 7.32 -21.70 44.79
N ARG A 85 6.97 -21.99 43.51
CA ARG A 85 5.60 -22.05 42.99
C ARG A 85 4.74 -20.87 43.42
N LYS A 86 5.34 -19.67 43.45
CA LYS A 86 4.65 -18.44 43.87
C LYS A 86 3.91 -17.83 42.69
N VAL A 87 2.59 -17.76 42.80
CA VAL A 87 1.74 -16.95 41.92
C VAL A 87 2.02 -15.46 42.12
N PRO A 88 1.84 -14.62 41.08
CA PRO A 88 2.01 -13.17 41.21
C PRO A 88 1.08 -12.59 42.28
N ALA A 89 1.62 -11.78 43.19
CA ALA A 89 0.81 -10.97 44.09
C ALA A 89 0.03 -9.90 43.32
N PHE A 90 -1.07 -9.40 43.89
CA PHE A 90 -1.90 -8.36 43.27
C PHE A 90 -1.07 -7.15 42.81
N THR A 91 -0.09 -6.70 43.61
CA THR A 91 0.79 -5.57 43.26
C THR A 91 1.60 -5.83 41.99
N ARG A 92 2.14 -7.05 41.81
CA ARG A 92 2.84 -7.41 40.56
C ARG A 92 1.90 -7.48 39.38
N ARG A 93 0.67 -7.95 39.56
CA ARG A 93 -0.34 -7.99 38.48
C ARG A 93 -0.77 -6.58 38.06
N LEU A 94 -0.94 -5.68 39.03
CA LEU A 94 -1.20 -4.27 38.78
C LEU A 94 -0.03 -3.62 38.01
N ILE A 95 1.23 -3.87 38.42
CA ILE A 95 2.42 -3.39 37.70
C ILE A 95 2.45 -3.92 36.26
N PHE A 96 2.05 -5.17 36.02
CA PHE A 96 1.94 -5.71 34.67
C PHE A 96 0.93 -4.93 33.83
N ILE A 97 -0.29 -4.71 34.30
CA ILE A 97 -1.31 -3.98 33.52
C ILE A 97 -0.86 -2.53 33.25
N LEU A 98 -0.32 -1.87 34.28
CA LEU A 98 0.22 -0.51 34.13
C LEU A 98 1.37 -0.46 33.11
N SER A 99 2.29 -1.42 33.13
CA SER A 99 3.42 -1.44 32.19
C SER A 99 3.06 -1.97 30.80
N PHE A 100 2.03 -2.81 30.67
CA PHE A 100 1.62 -3.43 29.42
C PHE A 100 0.68 -2.53 28.61
N ALA A 101 -0.39 -2.02 29.23
CA ALA A 101 -1.41 -1.25 28.53
C ALA A 101 -1.21 0.26 28.70
N VAL A 102 -1.02 0.72 29.94
CA VAL A 102 -1.04 2.15 30.27
C VAL A 102 0.26 2.87 29.89
N ALA A 103 1.41 2.28 30.21
CA ALA A 103 2.71 2.92 29.99
C ALA A 103 3.02 3.16 28.51
N PRO A 104 2.86 2.19 27.58
CA PRO A 104 3.13 2.45 26.16
C PRO A 104 2.23 3.55 25.59
N PHE A 105 0.96 3.57 25.99
CA PHE A 105 0.01 4.60 25.60
C PHE A 105 0.40 5.99 26.11
N LEU A 106 0.73 6.11 27.40
CA LEU A 106 1.16 7.37 28.00
C LEU A 106 2.49 7.86 27.41
N VAL A 107 3.47 6.97 27.22
CA VAL A 107 4.76 7.31 26.62
C VAL A 107 4.57 7.85 25.22
N GLU A 108 3.76 7.19 24.38
CA GLU A 108 3.48 7.67 23.02
C GLU A 108 2.83 9.06 23.04
N LYS A 109 1.84 9.28 23.92
CA LYS A 109 1.16 10.59 24.03
C LYS A 109 2.05 11.70 24.59
N VAL A 110 2.92 11.38 25.55
CA VAL A 110 3.88 12.35 26.10
C VAL A 110 4.93 12.69 25.04
N LEU A 111 5.46 11.71 24.31
CA LEU A 111 6.43 11.94 23.24
C LEU A 111 5.82 12.74 22.08
N GLU A 112 4.61 12.40 21.64
CA GLU A 112 3.86 13.16 20.62
C GLU A 112 3.69 14.62 21.04
N ARG A 113 3.26 14.87 22.28
CA ARG A 113 3.10 16.23 22.80
C ARG A 113 4.42 17.00 22.92
N ILE A 114 5.50 16.34 23.36
CA ILE A 114 6.83 16.98 23.43
C ILE A 114 7.33 17.30 22.02
N GLU A 115 7.15 16.38 21.07
CA GLU A 115 7.52 16.56 19.67
C GLU A 115 6.82 17.77 19.06
N ASP A 116 5.49 17.85 19.21
CA ASP A 116 4.67 18.95 18.69
C ASP A 116 5.07 20.29 19.33
N ASN A 117 5.20 20.34 20.66
CA ASN A 117 5.67 21.54 21.36
C ASN A 117 7.06 21.99 20.90
N LEU A 118 8.00 21.04 20.68
CA LEU A 118 9.34 21.36 20.21
C LEU A 118 9.32 21.88 18.77
N ARG A 119 8.52 21.25 17.88
CA ARG A 119 8.33 21.70 16.49
C ARG A 119 7.74 23.10 16.43
N ASP A 120 6.65 23.36 17.16
CA ASP A 120 6.02 24.68 17.23
C ASP A 120 6.99 25.72 17.79
N SER A 121 7.75 25.37 18.83
CA SER A 121 8.74 26.28 19.41
C SER A 121 9.92 26.58 18.49
N LEU A 122 10.27 25.67 17.57
CA LEU A 122 11.30 25.86 16.56
C LEU A 122 10.79 26.76 15.44
N ILE A 123 9.56 26.53 14.96
CA ILE A 123 8.88 27.40 13.98
C ILE A 123 8.74 28.82 14.55
N ALA A 124 8.33 28.96 15.81
CA ALA A 124 8.22 30.25 16.49
C ALA A 124 9.59 30.91 16.79
N SER A 125 10.70 30.15 16.75
CA SER A 125 12.06 30.71 16.87
C SER A 125 12.64 31.17 15.54
N GLU A 126 12.12 30.67 14.41
CA GLU A 126 12.46 31.15 13.05
C GLU A 126 12.16 32.65 12.90
N THR A 127 11.13 33.14 13.61
CA THR A 127 10.70 34.54 13.58
C THR A 127 11.42 35.44 14.59
N ARG A 128 12.15 34.88 15.57
CA ARG A 128 12.90 35.66 16.58
C ARG A 128 14.41 35.45 16.41
N PHE A 129 15.07 36.47 15.87
CA PHE A 129 16.51 36.49 15.52
C PHE A 129 17.49 36.20 16.67
N PHE A 130 17.08 36.26 17.95
CA PHE A 130 18.00 36.48 19.08
C PHE A 130 18.26 35.30 20.05
N ASP A 131 18.06 34.03 19.70
CA ASP A 131 18.42 32.94 20.64
C ASP A 131 18.91 31.63 19.97
N GLY A 132 20.08 31.72 19.30
CA GLY A 132 20.69 30.58 18.60
C GLY A 132 21.04 29.39 19.51
N LYS A 133 21.47 29.63 20.76
CA LYS A 133 21.85 28.55 21.70
C LYS A 133 20.63 27.74 22.14
N ARG A 134 19.50 28.40 22.46
CA ARG A 134 18.24 27.68 22.77
C ARG A 134 17.66 26.98 21.54
N ARG A 135 17.78 27.57 20.34
CA ARG A 135 17.34 26.93 19.08
C ARG A 135 18.09 25.62 18.82
N ASN A 136 19.42 25.63 18.95
CA ASN A 136 20.23 24.42 18.77
C ASN A 136 19.88 23.34 19.79
N LEU A 137 19.73 23.72 21.07
CA LEU A 137 19.33 22.78 22.12
C LEU A 137 17.95 22.16 21.84
N ARG A 138 16.97 22.94 21.36
CA ARG A 138 15.65 22.44 20.93
C ARG A 138 15.72 21.52 19.72
N LYS A 139 16.56 21.82 18.72
CA LYS A 139 16.78 20.91 17.57
C LYS A 139 17.35 19.57 18.02
N ILE A 140 18.34 19.59 18.93
CA ILE A 140 18.93 18.38 19.52
C ILE A 140 17.86 17.58 20.26
N LEU A 141 17.07 18.24 21.12
CA LEU A 141 15.97 17.59 21.84
C LEU A 141 14.92 17.00 20.90
N LEU A 142 14.52 17.71 19.84
CA LEU A 142 13.56 17.22 18.86
C LEU A 142 14.10 15.97 18.16
N ASN A 143 15.36 16.01 17.71
CA ASN A 143 16.01 14.86 17.08
C ASN A 143 16.08 13.65 18.03
N LEU A 144 16.35 13.87 19.32
CA LEU A 144 16.34 12.82 20.33
C LEU A 144 14.94 12.22 20.53
N VAL A 145 13.89 13.05 20.62
CA VAL A 145 12.51 12.59 20.77
C VAL A 145 12.07 11.77 19.56
N VAL A 146 12.33 12.26 18.34
CA VAL A 146 12.05 11.56 17.08
C VAL A 146 12.83 10.23 17.02
N LEU A 147 14.11 10.23 17.42
CA LEU A 147 14.93 9.01 17.47
C LEU A 147 14.34 7.99 18.45
N ILE A 148 13.97 8.41 19.67
CA ILE A 148 13.37 7.53 20.67
C ILE A 148 12.07 6.94 20.16
N ARG A 149 11.18 7.78 19.60
CA ARG A 149 9.83 7.38 19.16
C ARG A 149 9.87 6.41 17.98
N PHE A 150 10.60 6.77 16.92
CA PHE A 150 10.57 6.01 15.67
C PHE A 150 11.64 4.94 15.55
N THR A 151 12.72 5.02 16.32
CA THR A 151 13.84 4.05 16.28
C THR A 151 13.98 3.31 17.61
N GLY A 152 14.11 4.04 18.72
CA GLY A 152 14.39 3.47 20.05
C GLY A 152 13.33 2.50 20.56
N ILE A 153 12.07 2.92 20.59
CA ILE A 153 10.96 2.10 21.08
C ILE A 153 10.78 0.82 20.23
N PRO A 154 10.68 0.89 18.87
CA PRO A 154 10.64 -0.31 18.05
C PRO A 154 11.84 -1.23 18.23
N LEU A 155 13.04 -0.66 18.42
CA LEU A 155 14.26 -1.41 18.66
C LEU A 155 14.19 -2.20 19.97
N LEU A 156 13.70 -1.58 21.05
CA LEU A 156 13.50 -2.24 22.35
C LEU A 156 12.53 -3.41 22.24
N TYR A 157 11.41 -3.25 21.54
CA TYR A 157 10.46 -4.34 21.30
C TYR A 157 11.09 -5.49 20.50
N ARG A 158 11.82 -5.19 19.42
CA ARG A 158 12.53 -6.21 18.62
C ARG A 158 13.59 -6.93 19.44
N LEU A 159 14.34 -6.20 20.26
CA LEU A 159 15.36 -6.79 21.14
C LEU A 159 14.73 -7.72 22.16
N ASN A 160 13.64 -7.31 22.83
CA ASN A 160 12.95 -8.18 23.77
C ASN A 160 12.44 -9.46 23.09
N LEU A 161 11.87 -9.34 21.89
CA LEU A 161 11.40 -10.49 21.12
C LEU A 161 12.56 -11.41 20.69
N ALA A 162 13.71 -10.85 20.31
CA ALA A 162 14.91 -11.63 20.01
C ALA A 162 15.39 -12.42 21.24
N LEU A 163 15.42 -11.77 22.41
CA LEU A 163 15.76 -12.43 23.68
C LEU A 163 14.74 -13.49 24.08
N PHE A 164 13.44 -13.25 23.82
CA PHE A 164 12.42 -14.27 23.99
C PHE A 164 12.73 -15.49 23.13
N TYR A 165 12.99 -15.32 21.83
CA TYR A 165 13.31 -16.42 20.92
C TYR A 165 14.58 -17.21 21.30
N LEU A 166 15.56 -16.55 21.91
CA LEU A 166 16.80 -17.19 22.33
C LEU A 166 16.68 -17.95 23.66
N PHE A 167 16.01 -17.35 24.65
CA PHE A 167 16.01 -17.81 26.03
C PHE A 167 14.66 -18.36 26.51
N GLY A 168 13.57 -18.10 25.79
CA GLY A 168 12.23 -18.63 26.05
C GLY A 168 11.49 -18.03 27.25
N THR A 169 11.96 -16.92 27.83
CA THR A 169 11.48 -16.49 29.14
C THR A 169 10.29 -15.53 29.10
N TYR A 170 10.38 -14.42 28.34
CA TYR A 170 9.39 -13.33 28.42
C TYR A 170 9.02 -12.76 27.05
N TYR A 171 7.80 -13.05 26.57
CA TYR A 171 7.31 -12.54 25.29
C TYR A 171 7.12 -11.01 25.31
N TYR A 172 6.50 -10.48 26.37
CA TYR A 172 6.34 -9.04 26.59
C TYR A 172 7.37 -8.46 27.57
N ILE A 173 7.77 -7.20 27.34
CA ILE A 173 8.64 -6.45 28.27
C ILE A 173 7.97 -6.30 29.64
N SER A 174 6.66 -6.07 29.70
CA SER A 174 5.90 -6.00 30.94
C SER A 174 5.98 -7.30 31.76
N LYS A 175 5.89 -8.47 31.11
CA LYS A 175 6.06 -9.78 31.75
C LYS A 175 7.49 -9.98 32.26
N ARG A 176 8.49 -9.48 31.51
CA ARG A 176 9.90 -9.44 31.96
C ARG A 176 10.08 -8.60 33.22
N LEU A 177 9.46 -7.43 33.30
CA LEU A 177 9.57 -6.52 34.46
C LEU A 177 9.05 -7.16 35.75
N ILE A 178 7.95 -7.92 35.69
CA ILE A 178 7.38 -8.59 36.87
C ILE A 178 8.01 -9.96 37.15
N GLY A 179 8.86 -10.45 36.24
CA GLY A 179 9.49 -11.77 36.31
C GLY A 179 8.50 -12.93 36.11
N LEU A 180 7.49 -12.75 35.26
CA LEU A 180 6.46 -13.76 35.02
C LEU A 180 6.98 -14.93 34.20
N GLN A 181 7.03 -16.11 34.80
CA GLN A 181 7.40 -17.36 34.18
C GLN A 181 6.16 -18.23 34.01
N TYR A 182 6.19 -19.09 33.01
CA TYR A 182 5.12 -20.04 32.75
C TYR A 182 5.56 -21.46 33.04
N VAL A 183 4.59 -22.21 33.50
CA VAL A 183 4.75 -23.60 33.84
C VAL A 183 3.64 -24.38 33.15
N SER A 184 4.02 -25.45 32.46
CA SER A 184 3.12 -26.32 31.70
C SER A 184 2.93 -27.66 32.40
N PHE A 185 1.74 -28.22 32.26
CA PHE A 185 1.46 -29.60 32.64
C PHE A 185 1.84 -30.62 31.57
N ARG A 186 2.22 -30.16 30.36
CA ARG A 186 2.58 -31.02 29.24
C ARG A 186 4.08 -31.33 29.29
N SER A 187 4.43 -32.62 29.17
CA SER A 187 5.82 -33.06 29.09
C SER A 187 6.30 -33.04 27.63
N GLN A 188 6.65 -31.88 27.08
CA GLN A 188 7.23 -31.84 25.72
C GLN A 188 8.41 -30.87 25.64
N SER A 189 9.49 -31.34 25.02
CA SER A 189 10.56 -30.51 24.48
C SER A 189 10.66 -30.84 23.01
N ASN A 190 10.03 -30.02 22.15
CA ASN A 190 10.26 -30.16 20.72
C ASN A 190 11.61 -29.54 20.40
N TYR A 191 12.69 -30.30 20.59
CA TYR A 191 14.07 -29.84 20.36
C TYR A 191 14.27 -29.25 18.95
N GLN A 192 13.55 -29.77 17.95
CA GLN A 192 13.60 -29.22 16.59
C GLN A 192 13.01 -27.81 16.54
N ALA A 193 11.84 -27.59 17.15
CA ALA A 193 11.23 -26.26 17.23
C ALA A 193 12.14 -25.26 17.96
N LEU A 194 12.79 -25.67 19.05
CA LEU A 194 13.71 -24.83 19.81
C LEU A 194 14.89 -24.34 18.96
N PHE A 195 15.47 -25.20 18.11
CA PHE A 195 16.53 -24.79 17.19
C PHE A 195 16.06 -23.67 16.27
N TYR A 196 14.88 -23.81 15.68
CA TYR A 196 14.32 -22.81 14.79
C TYR A 196 13.98 -21.49 15.50
N PHE A 197 13.44 -21.55 16.73
CA PHE A 197 13.20 -20.34 17.51
C PHE A 197 14.50 -19.63 17.86
N ARG A 198 15.53 -20.35 18.32
CA ARG A 198 16.85 -19.75 18.59
C ARG A 198 17.46 -19.13 17.33
N PHE A 199 17.30 -19.80 16.20
CA PHE A 199 17.71 -19.29 14.91
C PHE A 199 16.99 -17.98 14.55
N PHE A 200 15.67 -17.89 14.76
CA PHE A 200 14.94 -16.62 14.62
C PHE A 200 15.43 -15.53 15.57
N GLY A 201 15.75 -15.89 16.81
CA GLY A 201 16.32 -14.96 17.78
C GLY A 201 17.65 -14.37 17.29
N ALA A 202 18.56 -15.22 16.83
CA ALA A 202 19.85 -14.80 16.27
C ALA A 202 19.69 -13.89 15.05
N ILE A 203 18.74 -14.22 14.18
CA ILE A 203 18.37 -13.41 13.02
C ILE A 203 17.86 -12.01 13.43
N ASN A 204 16.98 -11.94 14.44
CA ASN A 204 16.47 -10.64 14.91
C ASN A 204 17.62 -9.80 15.48
N ILE A 205 18.58 -10.39 16.18
CA ILE A 205 19.80 -9.70 16.62
C ILE A 205 20.61 -9.21 15.42
N ALA A 206 20.84 -10.05 14.41
CA ALA A 206 21.57 -9.66 13.21
C ALA A 206 20.90 -8.49 12.48
N GLN A 207 19.56 -8.48 12.41
CA GLN A 207 18.80 -7.37 11.83
C GLN A 207 18.93 -6.08 12.64
N ILE A 208 18.92 -6.17 13.98
CA ILE A 208 19.16 -5.05 14.87
C ILE A 208 20.55 -4.47 14.63
N VAL A 209 21.58 -5.32 14.60
CA VAL A 209 22.97 -4.90 14.33
C VAL A 209 23.08 -4.28 12.95
N SER A 210 22.52 -4.90 11.92
CA SER A 210 22.51 -4.36 10.56
C SER A 210 21.85 -2.98 10.47
N SER A 211 20.68 -2.82 11.11
CA SER A 211 19.97 -1.54 11.17
C SER A 211 20.79 -0.48 11.91
N ALA A 212 21.49 -0.85 12.98
CA ALA A 212 22.36 0.04 13.73
C ALA A 212 23.59 0.46 12.91
N VAL A 213 24.22 -0.47 12.18
CA VAL A 213 25.37 -0.18 11.30
C VAL A 213 24.96 0.77 10.17
N ILE A 214 23.82 0.52 9.52
CA ILE A 214 23.28 1.40 8.47
C ILE A 214 23.03 2.79 9.05
N TRP A 215 22.37 2.86 10.21
CA TRP A 215 22.10 4.15 10.87
C TRP A 215 23.39 4.90 11.24
N ILE A 216 24.37 4.25 11.87
CA ILE A 216 25.68 4.86 12.21
C ILE A 216 26.36 5.38 10.94
N ARG A 217 26.33 4.60 9.86
CA ARG A 217 26.91 4.99 8.58
C ARG A 217 26.21 6.21 7.97
N ASP A 218 24.88 6.26 8.04
CA ASP A 218 24.10 7.40 7.56
C ASP A 218 24.35 8.65 8.41
N GLN A 219 24.56 8.52 9.71
CA GLN A 219 24.98 9.64 10.56
C GLN A 219 26.38 10.14 10.20
N LEU A 220 27.34 9.23 9.99
CA LEU A 220 28.70 9.59 9.55
C LEU A 220 28.69 10.24 8.16
N ARG A 221 27.85 9.76 7.24
CA ARG A 221 27.64 10.38 5.92
C ARG A 221 27.07 11.78 6.04
N LYS A 222 26.04 11.99 6.86
CA LYS A 222 25.48 13.33 7.12
C LYS A 222 26.54 14.28 7.67
N GLN A 223 27.37 13.83 8.62
CA GLN A 223 28.46 14.65 9.13
C GLN A 223 29.52 14.97 8.06
N ARG A 224 29.86 14.01 7.20
CA ARG A 224 30.80 14.24 6.09
C ARG A 224 30.21 15.18 5.04
N SER A 225 28.94 15.03 4.68
CA SER A 225 28.27 15.92 3.73
C SER A 225 28.08 17.32 4.31
N GLU A 226 27.80 17.45 5.61
CA GLU A 226 27.73 18.76 6.29
C GLU A 226 29.11 19.42 6.34
N LYS A 227 30.18 18.66 6.65
CA LYS A 227 31.56 19.17 6.57
C LYS A 227 31.94 19.59 5.16
N ALA A 228 31.68 18.74 4.17
CA ALA A 228 31.93 19.06 2.76
C ALA A 228 31.09 20.24 2.29
N ALA A 229 29.86 20.40 2.76
CA ALA A 229 29.02 21.57 2.45
C ALA A 229 29.50 22.86 3.15
N VAL A 230 30.08 22.75 4.35
CA VAL A 230 30.72 23.88 5.05
C VAL A 230 32.03 24.27 4.36
N GLU A 231 32.88 23.29 4.02
CA GLU A 231 34.09 23.50 3.23
C GLU A 231 33.73 24.08 1.86
N PHE A 232 32.76 23.52 1.15
CA PHE A 232 32.27 24.08 -0.12
C PHE A 232 31.66 25.47 0.03
N ARG A 233 30.99 25.81 1.14
CA ARG A 233 30.55 27.20 1.39
C ARG A 233 31.73 28.14 1.63
N GLN A 234 32.78 27.68 2.31
CA GLN A 234 34.01 28.45 2.49
C GLN A 234 34.79 28.59 1.18
N PHE A 235 34.76 27.57 0.33
CA PHE A 235 35.41 27.56 -0.99
C PHE A 235 34.61 28.28 -2.06
N SER A 236 33.27 28.28 -2.02
CA SER A 236 32.38 29.02 -2.93
C SER A 236 32.57 30.54 -2.85
N GLU A 237 33.33 31.04 -1.87
CA GLU A 237 33.81 32.42 -1.84
C GLU A 237 35.07 32.64 -2.70
N SER A 238 35.64 31.60 -3.32
CA SER A 238 36.78 31.63 -4.24
C SER A 238 36.54 30.75 -5.47
N GLU A 239 36.81 31.27 -6.67
CA GLU A 239 36.44 30.66 -7.95
C GLU A 239 37.02 29.24 -8.15
N ILE A 240 36.15 28.29 -8.54
CA ILE A 240 36.46 26.85 -8.67
C ILE A 240 37.04 26.55 -10.05
N SER A 241 38.14 25.79 -10.10
CA SER A 241 38.77 25.28 -11.34
C SER A 241 38.24 23.90 -11.76
N GLU A 242 38.31 23.60 -13.06
CA GLU A 242 37.69 22.43 -13.73
C GLU A 242 38.12 21.06 -13.17
N GLU A 243 39.35 20.90 -12.67
CA GLU A 243 39.85 19.61 -12.17
C GLU A 243 39.11 19.12 -10.90
N GLU A 244 38.53 20.02 -10.11
CA GLU A 244 37.81 19.65 -8.89
C GLU A 244 36.33 19.29 -9.15
N TYR A 245 35.77 19.72 -10.29
CA TYR A 245 34.40 19.38 -10.70
C TYR A 245 34.25 17.86 -10.96
N ASP A 246 35.32 17.22 -11.44
CA ASP A 246 35.37 15.76 -11.63
C ASP A 246 35.42 14.99 -10.31
N LEU A 247 35.98 15.57 -9.24
CA LEU A 247 35.99 14.95 -7.91
C LEU A 247 34.57 14.88 -7.31
N VAL A 248 33.73 15.89 -7.58
CA VAL A 248 32.31 15.92 -7.17
C VAL A 248 31.52 14.86 -7.93
N ASN A 249 31.77 14.67 -9.23
CA ASN A 249 31.15 13.60 -10.02
C ASN A 249 31.64 12.21 -9.59
N HIS A 250 32.88 12.07 -9.13
CA HIS A 250 33.40 10.81 -8.61
C HIS A 250 32.74 10.41 -7.27
N PHE A 251 32.27 11.37 -6.47
CA PHE A 251 31.48 11.09 -5.26
C PHE A 251 30.06 10.60 -5.56
N VAL A 252 29.46 11.05 -6.68
CA VAL A 252 28.12 10.61 -7.12
C VAL A 252 28.16 9.19 -7.70
N TYR A 253 29.27 8.77 -8.30
CA TYR A 253 29.38 7.45 -8.93
C TYR A 253 29.53 6.26 -7.95
N HIS A 254 29.87 6.51 -6.67
CA HIS A 254 29.97 5.46 -5.67
C HIS A 254 28.64 5.09 -4.99
N ASP A 255 27.53 5.76 -5.32
CA ASP A 255 26.20 5.43 -4.79
C ASP A 255 25.61 4.14 -5.40
N ASP A 256 26.04 3.74 -6.59
CA ASP A 256 25.50 2.56 -7.28
C ASP A 256 25.98 1.24 -6.66
N VAL A 257 27.24 1.18 -6.21
CA VAL A 257 27.78 -0.04 -5.58
C VAL A 257 27.10 -0.30 -4.23
N LEU A 258 26.68 0.75 -3.51
CA LEU A 258 26.10 0.59 -2.18
C LEU A 258 24.62 0.21 -2.20
N PHE A 259 23.84 0.79 -3.11
CA PHE A 259 22.48 0.30 -3.38
C PHE A 259 22.53 -1.19 -3.74
N GLN A 260 23.51 -1.60 -4.55
CA GLN A 260 23.72 -3.00 -4.90
C GLN A 260 24.13 -3.87 -3.70
N VAL A 261 24.99 -3.40 -2.79
CA VAL A 261 25.36 -4.17 -1.58
C VAL A 261 24.21 -4.27 -0.59
N GLU A 262 23.42 -3.21 -0.41
CA GLU A 262 22.24 -3.22 0.46
C GLU A 262 21.16 -4.16 -0.09
N VAL A 263 20.92 -4.11 -1.41
CA VAL A 263 20.04 -5.05 -2.12
C VAL A 263 20.56 -6.49 -2.00
N ARG A 264 21.88 -6.72 -2.14
CA ARG A 264 22.49 -8.05 -2.01
C ARG A 264 22.45 -8.58 -0.58
N MET A 265 22.71 -7.76 0.45
CA MET A 265 22.60 -8.20 1.85
C MET A 265 21.14 -8.49 2.23
N LYS A 266 20.20 -7.64 1.81
CA LYS A 266 18.77 -7.92 1.95
C LYS A 266 18.41 -9.23 1.25
N ALA A 267 18.92 -9.48 0.04
CA ALA A 267 18.72 -10.72 -0.70
C ALA A 267 19.28 -11.96 0.01
N VAL A 268 20.51 -11.92 0.53
CA VAL A 268 21.13 -13.04 1.27
C VAL A 268 20.35 -13.35 2.55
N ILE A 269 20.05 -12.32 3.35
CA ILE A 269 19.28 -12.48 4.59
C ILE A 269 17.90 -13.07 4.29
N MET A 270 17.24 -12.61 3.23
CA MET A 270 15.94 -13.14 2.85
C MET A 270 15.97 -14.55 2.27
N ASN A 271 17.00 -14.94 1.51
CA ASN A 271 17.16 -16.31 1.06
C ASN A 271 17.27 -17.25 2.26
N VAL A 272 18.00 -16.83 3.29
CA VAL A 272 18.06 -17.55 4.57
C VAL A 272 16.66 -17.64 5.20
N PHE A 273 15.91 -16.53 5.35
CA PHE A 273 14.53 -16.57 5.87
C PHE A 273 13.56 -17.42 5.02
N SER A 274 13.70 -17.42 3.71
CA SER A 274 12.89 -18.19 2.74
C SER A 274 13.12 -19.68 2.89
N VAL A 275 14.40 -20.10 2.98
CA VAL A 275 14.80 -21.49 3.20
C VAL A 275 14.31 -21.97 4.57
N ILE A 276 14.54 -21.19 5.63
CA ILE A 276 14.07 -21.53 6.98
C ILE A 276 12.54 -21.50 7.10
N GLY A 277 11.88 -20.53 6.47
CA GLY A 277 10.42 -20.44 6.42
C GLY A 277 9.78 -21.61 5.67
N ARG A 278 10.45 -22.15 4.64
CA ARG A 278 10.05 -23.40 3.95
C ARG A 278 10.14 -24.61 4.88
N GLU A 279 11.25 -24.78 5.59
CA GLU A 279 11.44 -25.88 6.55
C GLU A 279 10.46 -25.81 7.74
N LEU A 280 10.20 -24.60 8.24
CA LEU A 280 9.28 -24.39 9.36
C LEU A 280 7.80 -24.45 8.99
N SER A 281 7.43 -24.02 7.78
CA SER A 281 6.05 -24.10 7.28
C SER A 281 5.61 -25.54 7.11
N TYR A 282 6.53 -26.50 7.03
CA TYR A 282 6.19 -27.92 7.02
C TYR A 282 5.82 -28.46 8.42
N LYS A 283 6.20 -27.76 9.50
CA LYS A 283 6.04 -28.25 10.88
C LYS A 283 5.34 -27.31 11.87
N SER A 284 4.95 -26.09 11.49
CA SER A 284 4.24 -25.17 12.40
C SER A 284 3.23 -24.23 11.71
N PRO A 285 2.13 -23.84 12.39
CA PRO A 285 1.00 -23.18 11.73
C PRO A 285 1.29 -21.73 11.27
N LYS A 286 0.83 -21.43 10.05
CA LYS A 286 1.15 -20.23 9.24
C LYS A 286 0.82 -18.85 9.85
N TRP A 287 0.14 -18.76 10.99
CA TRP A 287 -0.21 -17.46 11.61
C TRP A 287 0.97 -16.81 12.35
N LEU A 288 2.01 -17.56 12.73
CA LEU A 288 3.18 -17.07 13.47
C LEU A 288 3.97 -15.92 12.82
N PHE A 289 3.81 -15.66 11.53
CA PHE A 289 4.57 -14.62 10.83
C PHE A 289 3.70 -13.39 10.55
N GLY A 290 3.90 -12.33 11.34
CA GLY A 290 3.13 -11.09 11.26
C GLY A 290 3.21 -10.37 9.91
N LYS A 291 2.16 -9.58 9.62
CA LYS A 291 1.87 -8.96 8.32
C LYS A 291 2.96 -8.01 7.78
N GLY A 292 3.83 -7.45 8.61
CA GLY A 292 4.85 -6.46 8.20
C GLY A 292 6.08 -7.07 7.53
N ILE A 293 6.63 -8.14 8.10
CA ILE A 293 7.82 -8.84 7.57
C ILE A 293 7.46 -9.59 6.27
N PHE A 294 6.26 -10.18 6.21
CA PHE A 294 5.72 -10.78 4.98
C PHE A 294 5.55 -9.77 3.84
N ARG A 295 5.16 -8.52 4.15
CA ARG A 295 5.04 -7.44 3.14
C ARG A 295 6.38 -7.10 2.49
N PHE A 296 7.46 -6.94 3.26
CA PHE A 296 8.78 -6.59 2.71
C PHE A 296 9.48 -7.80 2.07
N ALA A 297 9.46 -8.97 2.73
CA ALA A 297 10.06 -10.20 2.21
C ALA A 297 9.39 -10.63 0.90
N SER A 298 8.07 -10.48 0.77
CA SER A 298 7.40 -10.76 -0.49
C SER A 298 7.88 -9.83 -1.62
N SER A 299 8.12 -8.54 -1.33
CA SER A 299 8.48 -7.53 -2.36
C SER A 299 9.84 -7.79 -3.00
N VAL A 300 10.83 -8.17 -2.22
CA VAL A 300 12.17 -8.44 -2.76
C VAL A 300 12.29 -9.91 -3.22
N LYS A 301 11.56 -10.85 -2.59
CA LYS A 301 11.39 -12.22 -3.11
C LYS A 301 10.75 -12.18 -4.50
N SER A 302 9.78 -11.29 -4.73
CA SER A 302 9.22 -11.10 -6.07
C SER A 302 10.22 -10.55 -7.08
N GLU A 303 11.13 -9.64 -6.69
CA GLU A 303 12.19 -9.18 -7.60
C GLU A 303 13.18 -10.31 -7.95
N LEU A 304 13.53 -11.16 -6.98
CA LEU A 304 14.44 -12.30 -7.20
C LEU A 304 13.78 -13.47 -7.96
N GLU A 305 12.52 -13.79 -7.69
CA GLU A 305 11.77 -14.87 -8.35
C GLU A 305 11.31 -14.48 -9.77
N ASN A 306 11.03 -13.19 -10.01
CA ASN A 306 10.77 -12.70 -11.36
C ASN A 306 11.99 -12.82 -12.28
N LYS A 307 13.19 -13.17 -11.78
CA LYS A 307 14.37 -13.42 -12.62
C LYS A 307 14.16 -14.55 -13.64
N TYR A 308 13.20 -15.46 -13.38
CA TYR A 308 12.83 -16.54 -14.31
C TYR A 308 11.68 -16.17 -15.24
N PHE A 309 10.97 -15.06 -14.97
CA PHE A 309 9.83 -14.64 -15.79
C PHE A 309 10.22 -13.48 -16.70
N PRO A 310 9.80 -13.51 -17.98
CA PRO A 310 9.97 -12.35 -18.85
C PRO A 310 9.17 -11.16 -18.30
N VAL A 311 9.71 -9.95 -18.47
CA VAL A 311 9.02 -8.72 -18.09
C VAL A 311 7.76 -8.54 -18.93
N ILE A 312 6.61 -8.73 -18.31
CA ILE A 312 5.27 -8.55 -18.87
C ILE A 312 4.53 -7.48 -18.06
N TYR A 313 4.07 -6.45 -18.76
CA TYR A 313 3.26 -5.37 -18.19
C TYR A 313 1.79 -5.62 -18.42
N VAL A 314 0.98 -5.54 -17.37
CA VAL A 314 -0.47 -5.71 -17.46
C VAL A 314 -1.18 -4.60 -16.72
N SER A 315 -2.22 -4.03 -17.32
CA SER A 315 -3.15 -3.15 -16.63
C SER A 315 -4.54 -3.19 -17.28
N GLY A 316 -5.49 -2.49 -16.68
CA GLY A 316 -6.86 -2.41 -17.17
C GLY A 316 -7.49 -1.05 -16.88
N ILE A 317 -8.38 -0.61 -17.77
CA ILE A 317 -9.10 0.65 -17.65
C ILE A 317 -10.60 0.43 -17.84
N GLN A 318 -11.40 0.84 -16.85
CA GLN A 318 -12.86 0.69 -16.91
C GLN A 318 -13.45 1.57 -18.03
N PRO A 319 -14.30 1.02 -18.92
CA PRO A 319 -15.00 1.80 -19.95
C PRO A 319 -16.05 2.71 -19.32
N THR A 320 -15.65 3.95 -19.04
CA THR A 320 -16.50 4.99 -18.46
C THR A 320 -16.77 6.13 -19.45
N GLY A 321 -16.62 5.86 -20.76
CA GLY A 321 -16.63 6.87 -21.82
C GLY A 321 -15.30 7.62 -21.93
N VAL A 322 -15.32 8.83 -22.46
CA VAL A 322 -14.09 9.62 -22.76
C VAL A 322 -13.29 9.93 -21.48
N PRO A 323 -11.99 9.61 -21.40
CA PRO A 323 -11.13 9.95 -20.27
C PRO A 323 -11.09 11.46 -19.98
N HIS A 324 -10.98 11.84 -18.70
CA HIS A 324 -10.65 13.21 -18.31
C HIS A 324 -9.14 13.40 -18.09
N LEU A 325 -8.68 14.64 -17.98
CA LEU A 325 -7.25 14.96 -17.76
C LEU A 325 -6.65 14.19 -16.56
N GLY A 326 -7.41 14.06 -15.46
CA GLY A 326 -7.00 13.22 -14.33
C GLY A 326 -6.74 11.74 -14.66
N ASN A 327 -7.46 11.14 -15.63
CA ASN A 327 -7.17 9.79 -16.13
C ASN A 327 -5.96 9.80 -17.07
N TYR A 328 -5.87 10.84 -17.92
CA TYR A 328 -4.79 10.96 -18.88
C TYR A 328 -3.42 11.08 -18.20
N PHE A 329 -3.22 12.13 -17.40
CA PHE A 329 -1.96 12.38 -16.68
C PHE A 329 -1.70 11.34 -15.58
N GLY A 330 -2.76 10.78 -14.99
CA GLY A 330 -2.62 9.80 -13.91
C GLY A 330 -2.30 8.38 -14.37
N PHE A 331 -2.53 8.05 -15.65
CA PHE A 331 -2.41 6.68 -16.15
C PHE A 331 -2.00 6.60 -17.62
N ILE A 332 -2.80 7.17 -18.53
CA ILE A 332 -2.66 6.95 -19.98
C ILE A 332 -1.29 7.42 -20.49
N GLN A 333 -0.85 8.62 -20.08
CA GLN A 333 0.44 9.18 -20.50
C GLN A 333 1.62 8.28 -20.08
N HIS A 334 1.57 7.75 -18.85
CA HIS A 334 2.61 6.86 -18.34
C HIS A 334 2.62 5.51 -19.05
N TRP A 335 1.44 4.96 -19.35
CA TRP A 335 1.34 3.73 -20.15
C TRP A 335 1.98 3.91 -21.53
N ILE A 336 1.71 5.04 -22.19
CA ILE A 336 2.29 5.37 -23.50
C ILE A 336 3.80 5.59 -23.40
N SER A 337 4.26 6.25 -22.34
CA SER A 337 5.70 6.43 -22.10
C SER A 337 6.40 5.08 -21.93
N LEU A 338 5.81 4.17 -21.15
CA LEU A 338 6.30 2.81 -20.93
C LEU A 338 6.32 1.96 -22.20
N GLN A 339 5.32 2.14 -23.08
CA GLN A 339 5.26 1.50 -24.39
C GLN A 339 6.42 1.91 -25.30
N ASN A 340 6.93 3.13 -25.15
CA ASN A 340 7.96 3.71 -26.02
C ASN A 340 9.38 3.65 -25.43
N ASP A 341 9.53 3.19 -24.20
CA ASP A 341 10.80 3.13 -23.45
C ASP A 341 11.76 2.01 -23.93
N GLY A 342 11.40 1.24 -24.97
CA GLY A 342 12.24 0.21 -25.59
C GLY A 342 12.51 -1.06 -24.75
N ARG A 343 12.31 -0.99 -23.42
CA ARG A 343 12.46 -2.13 -22.48
C ARG A 343 11.28 -3.09 -22.49
N SER A 344 10.09 -2.61 -22.83
CA SER A 344 8.83 -3.34 -22.75
C SER A 344 8.66 -4.29 -23.94
N LYS A 345 8.75 -5.61 -23.71
CA LYS A 345 8.57 -6.62 -24.76
C LYS A 345 7.13 -7.10 -24.92
N GLN A 346 6.35 -7.11 -23.84
CA GLN A 346 4.98 -7.61 -23.84
C GLN A 346 4.11 -6.75 -22.92
N MET A 347 3.06 -6.16 -23.49
CA MET A 347 2.16 -5.26 -22.79
C MET A 347 0.70 -5.63 -23.09
N TYR A 348 -0.10 -5.76 -22.05
CA TYR A 348 -1.52 -6.07 -22.13
C TYR A 348 -2.33 -4.97 -21.44
N LEU A 349 -3.22 -4.33 -22.19
CA LEU A 349 -4.15 -3.34 -21.65
C LEU A 349 -5.59 -3.78 -21.94
N SER A 350 -6.35 -4.08 -20.89
CA SER A 350 -7.76 -4.45 -21.05
C SER A 350 -8.68 -3.23 -20.90
N ILE A 351 -9.71 -3.16 -21.73
CA ILE A 351 -10.92 -2.38 -21.44
C ILE A 351 -11.76 -3.22 -20.48
N ALA A 352 -11.71 -2.84 -19.21
CA ALA A 352 -12.14 -3.61 -18.05
C ALA A 352 -13.66 -3.51 -17.79
N ASP A 353 -14.46 -4.04 -18.71
CA ASP A 353 -15.93 -3.96 -18.67
C ASP A 353 -16.58 -4.83 -17.59
N TYR A 354 -16.00 -5.98 -17.20
CA TYR A 354 -16.48 -6.72 -16.01
C TYR A 354 -16.30 -5.91 -14.72
N HIS A 355 -15.22 -5.16 -14.60
CA HIS A 355 -15.03 -4.28 -13.44
C HIS A 355 -16.05 -3.15 -13.39
N SER A 356 -16.55 -2.69 -14.54
CA SER A 356 -17.56 -1.62 -14.59
C SER A 356 -18.93 -2.02 -14.05
N ILE A 357 -19.22 -3.33 -13.95
CA ILE A 357 -20.52 -3.83 -13.48
C ILE A 357 -20.53 -4.28 -12.00
N SER A 358 -19.42 -4.12 -11.27
CA SER A 358 -19.28 -4.62 -9.90
C SER A 358 -20.24 -3.97 -8.88
N MET A 359 -20.75 -2.78 -9.20
CA MET A 359 -21.70 -2.01 -8.39
C MET A 359 -23.04 -1.77 -9.11
N GLY A 360 -23.31 -2.53 -10.18
CA GLY A 360 -24.54 -2.44 -10.95
C GLY A 360 -24.31 -2.31 -12.45
N PHE A 361 -25.35 -2.64 -13.23
CA PHE A 361 -25.35 -2.59 -14.68
C PHE A 361 -25.76 -1.20 -15.20
N THR A 362 -25.05 -0.74 -16.22
CA THR A 362 -25.39 0.41 -17.05
C THR A 362 -26.27 -0.01 -18.23
N ASN A 363 -26.92 0.94 -18.90
CA ASN A 363 -27.64 0.67 -20.15
C ASN A 363 -26.70 -0.02 -21.18
N PRO A 364 -27.13 -1.09 -21.87
CA PRO A 364 -26.29 -1.80 -22.84
C PRO A 364 -25.76 -0.93 -23.99
N LEU A 365 -26.56 0.01 -24.49
CA LEU A 365 -26.13 0.95 -25.55
C LEU A 365 -25.05 1.89 -25.03
N GLU A 366 -25.21 2.39 -23.81
CA GLU A 366 -24.22 3.24 -23.16
C GLU A 366 -22.92 2.47 -22.89
N MET A 367 -22.99 1.22 -22.42
CA MET A 367 -21.81 0.38 -22.22
C MET A 367 -21.05 0.16 -23.53
N ARG A 368 -21.74 -0.22 -24.62
CA ARG A 368 -21.13 -0.38 -25.94
C ARG A 368 -20.45 0.90 -26.41
N ASN A 369 -21.13 2.05 -26.24
CA ASN A 369 -20.58 3.36 -26.59
C ASN A 369 -19.36 3.70 -25.73
N ASN A 370 -19.39 3.38 -24.43
CA ASN A 370 -18.29 3.65 -23.51
C ASN A 370 -17.05 2.81 -23.81
N ILE A 371 -17.22 1.53 -24.20
CA ILE A 371 -16.14 0.66 -24.67
C ILE A 371 -15.53 1.25 -25.95
N PHE A 372 -16.37 1.59 -26.93
CA PHE A 372 -15.95 2.18 -28.20
C PHE A 372 -15.18 3.50 -28.01
N LYS A 373 -15.75 4.43 -27.23
CA LYS A 373 -15.11 5.72 -26.93
C LYS A 373 -13.83 5.57 -26.13
N MET A 374 -13.74 4.61 -25.22
CA MET A 374 -12.51 4.34 -24.48
C MET A 374 -11.40 3.83 -25.41
N ALA A 375 -11.70 2.88 -26.29
CA ALA A 375 -10.75 2.38 -27.28
C ALA A 375 -10.26 3.51 -28.21
N ALA A 376 -11.20 4.29 -28.77
CA ALA A 376 -10.89 5.46 -29.60
C ALA A 376 -9.98 6.45 -28.85
N SER A 377 -10.27 6.74 -27.59
CA SER A 377 -9.51 7.66 -26.74
C SER A 377 -8.08 7.18 -26.51
N LEU A 378 -7.87 5.89 -26.20
CA LEU A 378 -6.55 5.34 -25.96
C LEU A 378 -5.68 5.40 -27.24
N LEU A 379 -6.25 4.99 -28.37
CA LEU A 379 -5.59 5.06 -29.68
C LEU A 379 -5.27 6.51 -30.08
N ALA A 380 -6.19 7.44 -29.81
CA ALA A 380 -6.01 8.86 -30.05
C ALA A 380 -4.88 9.47 -29.21
N CYS A 381 -4.76 9.07 -27.94
CA CYS A 381 -3.68 9.52 -27.07
C CYS A 381 -2.29 8.99 -27.47
N GLY A 382 -2.20 7.94 -28.28
CA GLY A 382 -0.93 7.37 -28.76
C GLY A 382 -0.67 5.92 -28.36
N LEU A 383 -1.68 5.20 -27.85
CA LEU A 383 -1.56 3.74 -27.70
C LEU A 383 -1.37 3.10 -29.07
N ASP A 384 -0.36 2.25 -29.18
CA ASP A 384 0.00 1.54 -30.39
C ASP A 384 -0.42 0.06 -30.26
N PRO A 385 -1.42 -0.42 -31.05
CA PRO A 385 -1.91 -1.79 -30.97
C PRO A 385 -0.90 -2.85 -31.44
N GLU A 386 0.21 -2.45 -32.08
CA GLU A 386 1.30 -3.36 -32.42
C GLU A 386 2.20 -3.64 -31.21
N LYS A 387 2.38 -2.65 -30.32
CA LYS A 387 3.22 -2.74 -29.12
C LYS A 387 2.45 -3.15 -27.87
N THR A 388 1.20 -2.70 -27.76
CA THR A 388 0.29 -3.03 -26.66
C THR A 388 -0.87 -3.88 -27.18
N THR A 389 -1.06 -5.06 -26.61
CA THR A 389 -2.27 -5.85 -26.84
C THR A 389 -3.45 -5.16 -26.15
N LEU A 390 -4.22 -4.37 -26.90
CA LEU A 390 -5.45 -3.72 -26.45
C LEU A 390 -6.66 -4.61 -26.74
N PHE A 391 -7.43 -4.97 -25.72
CA PHE A 391 -8.56 -5.89 -25.87
C PHE A 391 -9.69 -5.62 -24.89
N GLN A 392 -10.86 -6.20 -25.14
CA GLN A 392 -12.01 -6.13 -24.23
C GLN A 392 -11.97 -7.28 -23.23
N GLN A 393 -12.02 -6.98 -21.93
CA GLN A 393 -11.88 -7.98 -20.85
C GLN A 393 -12.93 -9.10 -20.96
N SER A 394 -14.21 -8.77 -21.08
CA SER A 394 -15.29 -9.76 -21.13
C SER A 394 -15.29 -10.69 -22.34
N ARG A 395 -14.49 -10.40 -23.37
CA ARG A 395 -14.33 -11.30 -24.53
C ARG A 395 -13.34 -12.43 -24.29
N VAL A 396 -12.55 -12.38 -23.22
CA VAL A 396 -11.61 -13.44 -22.83
C VAL A 396 -12.17 -14.15 -21.59
N ALA A 397 -12.86 -15.27 -21.82
CA ALA A 397 -13.60 -15.99 -20.76
C ALA A 397 -12.71 -16.45 -19.59
N ASP A 398 -11.43 -16.70 -19.84
CA ASP A 398 -10.51 -17.21 -18.85
C ASP A 398 -10.18 -16.22 -17.71
N HIS A 399 -10.53 -14.94 -17.84
CA HIS A 399 -10.55 -14.01 -16.71
C HIS A 399 -11.48 -14.50 -15.59
N ALA A 400 -12.69 -14.91 -15.95
CA ALA A 400 -13.68 -15.43 -15.01
C ALA A 400 -13.29 -16.83 -14.50
N ASN A 401 -12.76 -17.69 -15.38
CA ASN A 401 -12.31 -19.03 -14.98
C ASN A 401 -11.17 -18.97 -13.96
N LEU A 402 -10.15 -18.13 -14.21
CA LEU A 402 -9.05 -17.95 -13.28
C LEU A 402 -9.51 -17.26 -11.98
N MET A 403 -10.41 -16.27 -12.07
CA MET A 403 -11.02 -15.65 -10.89
C MET A 403 -11.68 -16.70 -9.99
N TYR A 404 -12.39 -17.68 -10.55
CA TYR A 404 -13.01 -18.76 -9.78
C TYR A 404 -11.97 -19.61 -9.04
N ILE A 405 -10.91 -20.03 -9.74
CA ILE A 405 -9.80 -20.79 -9.15
C ILE A 405 -9.14 -19.99 -8.02
N LEU A 406 -8.77 -18.73 -8.26
CA LEU A 406 -8.17 -17.86 -7.25
C LEU A 406 -9.12 -17.57 -6.08
N GLY A 407 -10.42 -17.55 -6.34
CA GLY A 407 -11.48 -17.41 -5.34
C GLY A 407 -11.42 -18.49 -4.26
N SER A 408 -11.05 -19.72 -4.64
CA SER A 408 -10.89 -20.85 -3.70
C SER A 408 -9.76 -20.64 -2.66
N LEU A 409 -8.86 -19.67 -2.89
CA LEU A 409 -7.72 -19.37 -2.04
C LEU A 409 -7.98 -18.19 -1.06
N GLN A 410 -9.21 -17.68 -1.03
CA GLN A 410 -9.62 -16.56 -0.19
C GLN A 410 -10.83 -16.89 0.68
N THR A 411 -10.98 -16.13 1.76
CA THR A 411 -12.11 -16.26 2.67
C THR A 411 -12.92 -14.96 2.68
N ILE A 412 -14.23 -15.08 2.87
CA ILE A 412 -15.15 -13.94 2.98
C ILE A 412 -14.66 -12.96 4.05
N SER A 413 -14.29 -13.45 5.24
CA SER A 413 -13.77 -12.64 6.35
C SER A 413 -12.58 -11.75 5.95
N ARG A 414 -11.67 -12.27 5.13
CA ARG A 414 -10.50 -11.51 4.67
C ARG A 414 -10.88 -10.40 3.70
N LEU A 415 -11.79 -10.68 2.76
CA LEU A 415 -12.26 -9.69 1.79
C LEU A 415 -13.10 -8.59 2.46
N THR A 416 -13.98 -8.94 3.40
CA THR A 416 -14.80 -7.98 4.18
C THR A 416 -13.96 -7.00 5.00
N ARG A 417 -12.75 -7.40 5.40
CA ARG A 417 -11.84 -6.56 6.19
C ARG A 417 -11.03 -5.57 5.35
N MET A 418 -11.08 -5.65 4.02
CA MET A 418 -10.37 -4.71 3.16
C MET A 418 -10.96 -3.29 3.33
N PRO A 419 -10.14 -2.26 3.61
CA PRO A 419 -10.63 -0.89 3.74
C PRO A 419 -11.39 -0.40 2.51
N GLN A 420 -10.91 -0.70 1.29
CA GLN A 420 -11.63 -0.33 0.05
C GLN A 420 -13.03 -0.93 -0.03
N TYR A 421 -13.22 -2.15 0.47
CA TYR A 421 -14.54 -2.78 0.48
C TYR A 421 -15.48 -1.99 1.39
N LYS A 422 -15.04 -1.66 2.61
CA LYS A 422 -15.84 -0.87 3.57
C LYS A 422 -16.20 0.51 3.03
N ASP A 423 -15.24 1.20 2.43
CA ASP A 423 -15.44 2.54 1.87
C ASP A 423 -16.42 2.51 0.69
N LYS A 424 -16.20 1.59 -0.28
CA LYS A 424 -17.09 1.47 -1.45
C LYS A 424 -18.47 0.94 -1.07
N ALA A 425 -18.57 0.06 -0.08
CA ALA A 425 -19.86 -0.42 0.42
C ALA A 425 -20.68 0.74 1.02
N ALA A 426 -20.05 1.62 1.80
CA ALA A 426 -20.71 2.81 2.32
C ALA A 426 -21.15 3.74 1.18
N VAL A 427 -20.26 4.07 0.24
CA VAL A 427 -20.61 4.90 -0.94
C VAL A 427 -21.73 4.27 -1.76
N PHE A 428 -21.74 2.94 -1.90
CA PHE A 428 -22.79 2.24 -2.62
C PHE A 428 -24.16 2.44 -1.97
N VAL A 429 -24.25 2.24 -0.65
CA VAL A 429 -25.49 2.38 0.11
C VAL A 429 -25.99 3.83 0.13
N PHE A 430 -25.10 4.81 0.30
CA PHE A 430 -25.50 6.21 0.47
C PHE A 430 -25.74 6.97 -0.85
N ASP A 431 -24.97 6.66 -1.89
CA ASP A 431 -24.94 7.45 -3.13
C ASP A 431 -25.39 6.63 -4.35
N ILE A 432 -24.75 5.47 -4.61
CA ILE A 432 -24.96 4.73 -5.87
C ILE A 432 -26.36 4.12 -5.94
N LEU A 433 -26.89 3.59 -4.83
CA LEU A 433 -28.20 2.93 -4.76
C LEU A 433 -29.36 3.82 -5.27
N LYS A 434 -29.20 5.15 -5.20
CA LYS A 434 -30.18 6.14 -5.70
C LYS A 434 -30.11 6.37 -7.21
N THR A 435 -29.03 5.93 -7.86
CA THR A 435 -28.73 6.24 -9.28
C THR A 435 -28.88 5.05 -10.22
N ILE A 436 -28.93 3.83 -9.69
CA ILE A 436 -29.07 2.60 -10.48
C ILE A 436 -30.51 2.35 -10.91
N SER A 437 -30.70 1.41 -11.85
CA SER A 437 -32.04 1.10 -12.36
C SER A 437 -32.98 0.54 -11.28
N LYS A 438 -34.28 0.79 -11.43
CA LYS A 438 -35.33 0.40 -10.46
C LYS A 438 -35.25 -1.06 -10.00
N ILE A 439 -34.96 -1.99 -10.93
CA ILE A 439 -34.79 -3.42 -10.61
C ILE A 439 -33.57 -3.65 -9.71
N GLN A 440 -32.45 -3.00 -9.99
CA GLN A 440 -31.25 -3.14 -9.16
C GLN A 440 -31.43 -2.51 -7.79
N THR A 441 -32.12 -1.37 -7.70
CA THR A 441 -32.48 -0.75 -6.41
C THR A 441 -33.31 -1.70 -5.54
N LEU A 442 -34.20 -2.50 -6.13
CA LEU A 442 -34.97 -3.51 -5.39
C LEU A 442 -34.07 -4.65 -4.88
N LEU A 443 -33.14 -5.15 -5.70
CA LEU A 443 -32.21 -6.22 -5.32
C LEU A 443 -31.31 -5.80 -4.13
N PHE A 444 -30.89 -4.54 -4.11
CA PHE A 444 -29.94 -4.01 -3.12
C PHE A 444 -30.59 -3.18 -2.00
N LYS A 445 -31.92 -3.27 -1.86
CA LYS A 445 -32.67 -2.64 -0.77
C LYS A 445 -32.18 -3.15 0.60
N HIS A 446 -32.48 -2.41 1.66
CA HIS A 446 -32.13 -2.76 3.05
C HIS A 446 -30.62 -2.83 3.36
N GLY A 447 -29.78 -2.18 2.54
CA GLY A 447 -28.33 -2.15 2.76
C GLY A 447 -27.58 -3.37 2.22
N ASN A 448 -28.24 -4.19 1.39
CA ASN A 448 -27.60 -5.33 0.73
C ASN A 448 -26.52 -4.87 -0.25
N ILE A 449 -25.28 -5.34 -0.04
CA ILE A 449 -24.13 -4.98 -0.86
C ILE A 449 -23.97 -6.01 -2.00
N PRO A 450 -23.72 -5.59 -3.25
CA PRO A 450 -23.47 -6.52 -4.36
C PRO A 450 -22.28 -7.45 -4.09
N VAL A 451 -22.44 -8.75 -4.35
CA VAL A 451 -21.38 -9.74 -4.16
C VAL A 451 -20.11 -9.40 -4.96
N ASN A 452 -20.28 -8.88 -6.18
CA ASN A 452 -19.15 -8.50 -7.03
C ASN A 452 -18.34 -7.33 -6.47
N LEU A 453 -18.90 -6.50 -5.58
CA LEU A 453 -18.12 -5.47 -4.87
C LEU A 453 -17.09 -6.10 -3.93
N GLN A 454 -17.36 -7.30 -3.42
CA GLN A 454 -16.40 -8.06 -2.61
C GLN A 454 -15.44 -8.87 -3.46
N LEU A 455 -15.89 -9.41 -4.61
CA LEU A 455 -15.12 -10.33 -5.43
C LEU A 455 -14.22 -9.66 -6.49
N TYR A 456 -14.49 -8.42 -6.91
CA TYR A 456 -13.68 -7.75 -7.95
C TYR A 456 -12.17 -7.71 -7.67
N PRO A 457 -11.65 -7.64 -6.43
CA PRO A 457 -10.21 -7.69 -6.18
C PRO A 457 -9.56 -9.02 -6.62
N ILE A 458 -10.34 -10.11 -6.61
CA ILE A 458 -9.90 -11.42 -7.10
C ILE A 458 -9.92 -11.43 -8.62
N LEU A 459 -10.93 -10.82 -9.24
CA LEU A 459 -10.95 -10.63 -10.70
C LEU A 459 -9.76 -9.79 -11.15
N GLN A 460 -9.40 -8.71 -10.44
CA GLN A 460 -8.20 -7.92 -10.74
C GLN A 460 -6.93 -8.78 -10.68
N ALA A 461 -6.84 -9.71 -9.72
CA ALA A 461 -5.71 -10.63 -9.65
C ALA A 461 -5.70 -11.60 -10.84
N ALA A 462 -6.85 -12.14 -11.23
CA ALA A 462 -6.98 -12.97 -12.42
C ALA A 462 -6.56 -12.21 -13.68
N ASP A 463 -6.97 -10.94 -13.84
CA ASP A 463 -6.63 -10.12 -15.00
C ASP A 463 -5.13 -9.95 -15.22
N VAL A 464 -4.35 -9.92 -14.15
CA VAL A 464 -2.89 -9.81 -14.23
C VAL A 464 -2.22 -11.17 -14.36
N LEU A 465 -2.61 -12.13 -13.52
CA LEU A 465 -1.95 -13.43 -13.45
C LEU A 465 -2.21 -14.30 -14.70
N LEU A 466 -3.34 -14.11 -15.38
CA LEU A 466 -3.69 -14.83 -16.61
C LEU A 466 -2.67 -14.64 -17.73
N TYR A 467 -1.96 -13.51 -17.74
CA TYR A 467 -0.89 -13.21 -18.70
C TYR A 467 0.50 -13.38 -18.12
N LYS A 468 0.63 -14.00 -16.94
CA LYS A 468 1.87 -14.03 -16.15
C LYS A 468 2.42 -12.60 -15.94
N GLY A 469 1.55 -11.65 -15.62
CA GLY A 469 1.92 -10.25 -15.45
C GLY A 469 2.92 -10.08 -14.30
N THR A 470 4.12 -9.58 -14.64
CA THR A 470 5.18 -9.31 -13.66
C THR A 470 5.11 -7.89 -13.10
N HIS A 471 4.61 -6.94 -13.89
CA HIS A 471 4.57 -5.53 -13.55
C HIS A 471 3.18 -4.97 -13.81
N VAL A 472 2.64 -4.21 -12.85
CA VAL A 472 1.28 -3.65 -12.93
C VAL A 472 1.34 -2.14 -12.75
N LEU A 473 0.99 -1.39 -13.81
CA LEU A 473 0.84 0.07 -13.73
C LEU A 473 -0.50 0.40 -13.08
N VAL A 474 -0.46 0.84 -11.82
CA VAL A 474 -1.63 1.29 -11.06
C VAL A 474 -1.27 2.46 -10.15
N GLY A 475 -2.28 3.27 -9.79
CA GLY A 475 -2.14 4.33 -8.80
C GLY A 475 -1.99 3.78 -7.38
N ASP A 476 -1.45 4.59 -6.47
CA ASP A 476 -1.20 4.21 -5.07
C ASP A 476 -2.48 3.81 -4.32
N ASP A 477 -3.65 4.26 -4.77
CA ASP A 477 -4.96 3.87 -4.22
C ASP A 477 -5.29 2.38 -4.45
N GLN A 478 -4.60 1.72 -5.39
CA GLN A 478 -4.77 0.30 -5.70
C GLN A 478 -3.76 -0.62 -4.98
N THR A 479 -2.90 -0.06 -4.13
CA THR A 479 -1.85 -0.83 -3.42
C THR A 479 -2.41 -2.02 -2.64
N GLN A 480 -3.59 -1.87 -2.01
CA GLN A 480 -4.21 -2.99 -1.26
C GLN A 480 -4.69 -4.13 -2.17
N HIS A 481 -5.14 -3.81 -3.40
CA HIS A 481 -5.51 -4.82 -4.39
C HIS A 481 -4.28 -5.56 -4.93
N LEU A 482 -3.18 -4.83 -5.16
CA LEU A 482 -1.93 -5.45 -5.56
C LEU A 482 -1.38 -6.39 -4.48
N LEU A 483 -1.47 -6.01 -3.20
CA LEU A 483 -1.09 -6.89 -2.09
C LEU A 483 -1.93 -8.18 -2.05
N LEU A 484 -3.23 -8.10 -2.32
CA LEU A 484 -4.09 -9.28 -2.44
C LEU A 484 -3.67 -10.15 -3.64
N MET A 485 -3.42 -9.54 -4.80
CA MET A 485 -2.96 -10.23 -6.00
C MET A 485 -1.65 -10.99 -5.76
N ARG A 486 -0.71 -10.38 -5.05
CA ARG A 486 0.56 -11.02 -4.66
C ARG A 486 0.33 -12.18 -3.70
N ASP A 487 -0.52 -12.00 -2.68
CA ASP A 487 -0.93 -13.07 -1.76
C ASP A 487 -1.57 -14.26 -2.49
N LEU A 488 -2.40 -13.98 -3.50
CA LEU A 488 -3.01 -14.98 -4.36
C LEU A 488 -1.98 -15.74 -5.20
N ALA A 489 -1.01 -15.05 -5.80
CA ALA A 489 0.08 -15.67 -6.54
C ALA A 489 0.89 -16.63 -5.63
N PHE A 490 1.29 -16.18 -4.44
CA PHE A 490 2.01 -17.04 -3.48
C PHE A 490 1.20 -18.26 -3.05
N LYS A 491 -0.10 -18.08 -2.75
CA LYS A 491 -0.96 -19.17 -2.34
C LYS A 491 -1.16 -20.19 -3.46
N CYS A 492 -1.39 -19.71 -4.68
CA CYS A 492 -1.56 -20.59 -5.83
C CYS A 492 -0.28 -21.39 -6.09
N ASN A 493 0.88 -20.74 -6.16
CA ASN A 493 2.17 -21.43 -6.29
C ASN A 493 2.41 -22.45 -5.15
N ALA A 494 2.02 -22.12 -3.92
CA ALA A 494 2.12 -23.03 -2.79
C ALA A 494 1.19 -24.26 -2.89
N VAL A 495 0.00 -24.11 -3.48
CA VAL A 495 -0.92 -25.22 -3.76
C VAL A 495 -0.39 -26.09 -4.92
N LEU A 496 0.16 -25.46 -5.96
CA LEU A 496 0.71 -26.16 -7.13
C LEU A 496 2.09 -26.78 -6.86
N HIS A 497 2.73 -26.48 -5.72
CA HIS A 497 4.09 -26.87 -5.39
C HIS A 497 5.15 -26.44 -6.44
N CYS A 498 4.87 -25.40 -7.22
CA CYS A 498 5.78 -24.84 -8.21
C CYS A 498 5.58 -23.31 -8.35
N ASP A 499 6.63 -22.61 -8.79
CA ASP A 499 6.57 -21.18 -9.08
C ASP A 499 5.87 -20.94 -10.43
N PHE A 500 4.55 -21.15 -10.48
CA PHE A 500 3.76 -21.06 -11.71
C PHE A 500 3.45 -19.61 -12.09
N PHE A 501 2.96 -18.82 -11.13
CA PHE A 501 2.65 -17.41 -11.31
C PHE A 501 3.80 -16.52 -10.83
N PRO A 502 4.20 -15.49 -11.60
CA PRO A 502 5.07 -14.46 -11.08
C PRO A 502 4.37 -13.69 -9.98
N VAL A 503 5.15 -13.07 -9.10
CA VAL A 503 4.61 -12.22 -8.05
C VAL A 503 4.66 -10.77 -8.55
N PRO A 504 3.51 -10.13 -8.85
CA PRO A 504 3.53 -8.87 -9.58
C PRO A 504 4.07 -7.71 -8.74
N VAL A 505 4.85 -6.81 -9.35
CA VAL A 505 5.34 -5.58 -8.73
C VAL A 505 4.55 -4.36 -9.18
N GLN A 506 4.41 -3.38 -8.28
CA GLN A 506 3.74 -2.12 -8.59
C GLN A 506 4.67 -1.23 -9.39
N ILE A 507 4.14 -0.66 -10.46
CA ILE A 507 4.73 0.54 -11.07
C ILE A 507 3.81 1.68 -10.70
N SER A 508 4.23 2.49 -9.75
CA SER A 508 3.47 3.69 -9.41
C SER A 508 3.65 4.73 -10.51
N ALA A 509 2.52 5.17 -11.06
CA ALA A 509 2.46 6.41 -11.80
C ALA A 509 2.85 7.55 -10.83
N ARG A 510 4.09 8.03 -10.89
CA ARG A 510 4.51 9.25 -10.15
C ARG A 510 3.75 10.44 -10.73
N CYS A 511 2.53 10.68 -10.29
CA CYS A 511 1.73 11.81 -10.77
C CYS A 511 1.01 12.49 -9.62
N ALA A 512 0.93 13.82 -9.71
CA ALA A 512 0.14 14.62 -8.80
C ALA A 512 -1.34 14.22 -8.91
N ARG A 513 -1.98 13.95 -7.77
CA ARG A 513 -3.41 13.64 -7.72
C ARG A 513 -4.20 14.88 -8.15
N LEU A 514 -4.61 14.92 -9.42
CA LEU A 514 -5.43 16.00 -9.95
C LEU A 514 -6.80 16.04 -9.25
N LYS A 515 -7.08 17.19 -8.63
CA LYS A 515 -8.32 17.49 -7.91
C LYS A 515 -9.40 17.98 -8.88
N SER A 516 -10.64 17.89 -8.45
CA SER A 516 -11.78 18.43 -9.18
C SER A 516 -11.63 19.94 -9.37
N LEU A 517 -11.94 20.44 -10.57
CA LEU A 517 -11.93 21.87 -10.87
C LEU A 517 -12.97 22.65 -10.04
N GLN A 518 -13.92 21.97 -9.40
CA GLN A 518 -14.96 22.60 -8.58
C GLN A 518 -14.83 22.26 -7.09
N ASN A 519 -13.94 21.33 -6.71
CA ASN A 519 -13.76 20.93 -5.31
C ASN A 519 -12.33 20.42 -5.07
N SER A 520 -11.53 21.21 -4.35
CA SER A 520 -10.12 20.92 -4.06
C SER A 520 -9.90 19.80 -3.02
N THR A 521 -10.95 19.28 -2.39
CA THR A 521 -10.88 18.16 -1.44
C THR A 521 -11.10 16.80 -2.11
N LYS A 522 -11.60 16.78 -3.35
CA LYS A 522 -11.95 15.55 -4.07
C LYS A 522 -11.11 15.38 -5.33
N LYS A 523 -10.81 14.13 -5.70
CA LYS A 523 -10.18 13.80 -6.99
C LYS A 523 -11.11 14.19 -8.14
N MET A 524 -10.53 14.58 -9.28
CA MET A 524 -11.28 14.71 -10.52
C MET A 524 -11.96 13.37 -10.87
N SER A 525 -13.28 13.35 -11.01
CA SER A 525 -14.05 12.15 -11.33
C SER A 525 -15.25 12.44 -12.24
N LYS A 526 -15.72 11.41 -12.95
CA LYS A 526 -16.94 11.47 -13.79
C LYS A 526 -18.23 11.42 -12.97
N SER A 527 -18.20 10.77 -11.81
CA SER A 527 -19.36 10.54 -10.95
C SER A 527 -19.94 11.82 -10.34
N MET A 528 -19.20 12.94 -10.36
CA MET A 528 -19.75 14.25 -10.01
C MET A 528 -20.68 14.70 -11.15
N GLY A 529 -21.96 14.89 -10.84
CA GLY A 529 -22.98 15.32 -11.82
C GLY A 529 -22.70 16.66 -12.51
N ASN A 530 -21.74 17.45 -12.00
CA ASN A 530 -21.32 18.70 -12.62
C ASN A 530 -20.17 18.46 -13.62
N ASP A 531 -20.47 18.58 -14.92
CA ASP A 531 -19.48 18.43 -15.99
C ASP A 531 -18.32 19.43 -15.90
N ARG A 532 -18.54 20.60 -15.28
CA ARG A 532 -17.51 21.63 -15.06
C ARG A 532 -16.42 21.23 -14.07
N SER A 533 -16.55 20.08 -13.40
CA SER A 533 -15.57 19.55 -12.46
C SER A 533 -14.32 18.94 -13.12
N ARG A 534 -14.35 18.75 -14.44
CA ARG A 534 -13.35 17.99 -15.19
C ARG A 534 -13.23 18.49 -16.62
N ILE A 535 -12.06 18.32 -17.22
CA ILE A 535 -11.83 18.54 -18.66
C ILE A 535 -11.65 17.17 -19.31
N LEU A 536 -12.42 16.89 -20.36
CA LEU A 536 -12.30 15.68 -21.16
C LEU A 536 -11.21 15.87 -22.22
N ILE A 537 -10.54 14.78 -22.62
CA ILE A 537 -9.56 14.83 -23.71
C ILE A 537 -10.19 15.22 -25.07
N SER A 538 -11.52 15.12 -25.18
CA SER A 538 -12.29 15.49 -26.38
C SER A 538 -12.96 16.86 -26.28
N ASP A 539 -12.77 17.62 -25.20
CA ASP A 539 -13.40 18.94 -25.06
C ASP A 539 -12.83 19.89 -26.13
N ILE A 540 -13.70 20.64 -26.82
CA ILE A 540 -13.27 21.70 -27.74
C ILE A 540 -12.72 22.91 -26.96
N LYS A 541 -11.88 23.73 -27.63
CA LYS A 541 -11.24 24.92 -27.03
C LYS A 541 -12.20 25.79 -26.21
N GLN A 542 -13.38 26.07 -26.75
CA GLN A 542 -14.41 26.87 -26.07
C GLN A 542 -14.83 26.27 -24.72
N ILE A 543 -15.08 24.95 -24.67
CA ILE A 543 -15.47 24.25 -23.45
C ILE A 543 -14.32 24.25 -22.43
N ILE A 544 -13.08 24.08 -22.88
CA ILE A 544 -11.89 24.14 -22.01
C ILE A 544 -11.78 25.53 -21.37
N VAL A 545 -11.91 26.59 -22.16
CA VAL A 545 -11.88 27.99 -21.68
C VAL A 545 -12.97 28.22 -20.63
N GLU A 546 -14.22 27.80 -20.90
CA GLU A 546 -15.32 27.95 -19.96
C GLU A 546 -15.09 27.19 -18.64
N LYS A 547 -14.57 25.95 -18.72
CA LYS A 547 -14.27 25.12 -17.54
C LYS A 547 -13.12 25.69 -16.72
N CYS A 548 -12.06 26.18 -17.36
CA CYS A 548 -10.94 26.82 -16.68
C CYS A 548 -11.37 28.14 -16.03
N ALA A 549 -12.15 28.98 -16.73
CA ALA A 549 -12.66 30.22 -16.20
C ALA A 549 -13.51 30.01 -14.92
N LYS A 550 -14.34 28.95 -14.91
CA LYS A 550 -15.20 28.58 -13.78
C LYS A 550 -14.49 27.71 -12.74
N ALA A 551 -13.23 27.35 -12.92
CA ALA A 551 -12.52 26.53 -11.94
C ALA A 551 -12.38 27.26 -10.60
N LEU A 552 -12.44 26.52 -9.50
CA LEU A 552 -12.32 27.02 -8.14
C LEU A 552 -10.96 27.70 -7.95
N SER A 553 -10.98 28.92 -7.44
CA SER A 553 -9.80 29.69 -7.02
C SER A 553 -10.16 30.46 -5.74
N ASP A 554 -9.15 30.96 -5.04
CA ASP A 554 -9.35 31.86 -3.91
C ASP A 554 -9.44 33.33 -4.38
N SER A 555 -9.56 34.25 -3.42
CA SER A 555 -9.65 35.70 -3.63
C SER A 555 -8.30 36.38 -3.86
N GLN A 556 -7.18 35.66 -3.73
CA GLN A 556 -5.85 36.21 -3.95
C GLN A 556 -5.54 36.22 -5.46
N SER A 557 -5.00 37.33 -5.95
CA SER A 557 -4.71 37.52 -7.38
C SER A 557 -3.40 36.90 -7.84
N ASN A 558 -2.42 36.79 -6.95
CA ASN A 558 -1.10 36.23 -7.23
C ASN A 558 -1.17 34.70 -7.37
N ILE A 559 -0.37 34.14 -8.28
CA ILE A 559 -0.27 32.70 -8.48
C ILE A 559 0.86 32.14 -7.60
N THR A 560 0.51 31.29 -6.64
CA THR A 560 1.48 30.58 -5.78
C THR A 560 1.18 29.09 -5.75
N TYR A 561 2.19 28.29 -5.41
CA TYR A 561 2.05 26.85 -5.18
C TYR A 561 2.13 26.55 -3.68
N GLU A 562 0.97 26.46 -3.04
CA GLU A 562 0.82 26.15 -1.62
C GLU A 562 -0.26 25.06 -1.47
N PRO A 563 0.05 23.77 -1.70
CA PRO A 563 -0.95 22.70 -1.77
C PRO A 563 -1.85 22.55 -0.54
N GLU A 564 -1.36 22.92 0.64
CA GLU A 564 -2.09 22.86 1.91
C GLU A 564 -2.96 24.12 2.14
N LYS A 565 -2.44 25.32 1.85
CA LYS A 565 -3.13 26.59 2.12
C LYS A 565 -4.04 27.04 0.97
N ARG A 566 -3.55 26.88 -0.27
CA ARG A 566 -4.23 27.25 -1.53
C ARG A 566 -4.39 26.02 -2.44
N PRO A 567 -5.12 24.97 -1.99
CA PRO A 567 -5.20 23.69 -2.70
C PRO A 567 -5.86 23.82 -4.08
N ALA A 568 -6.74 24.81 -4.28
CA ALA A 568 -7.44 25.01 -5.54
C ALA A 568 -6.51 25.65 -6.60
N VAL A 569 -5.82 26.74 -6.25
CA VAL A 569 -4.84 27.40 -7.15
C VAL A 569 -3.66 26.47 -7.44
N SER A 570 -3.13 25.78 -6.42
CA SER A 570 -2.04 24.80 -6.59
C SER A 570 -2.42 23.64 -7.52
N ASN A 571 -3.70 23.23 -7.54
CA ASN A 571 -4.20 22.23 -8.50
C ASN A 571 -4.17 22.74 -9.94
N LEU A 572 -4.48 24.02 -10.17
CA LEU A 572 -4.40 24.65 -11.49
C LEU A 572 -2.94 24.82 -11.95
N VAL A 573 -2.04 25.21 -11.05
CA VAL A 573 -0.58 25.25 -11.30
C VAL A 573 -0.06 23.86 -11.67
N THR A 574 -0.48 22.82 -10.95
CA THR A 574 -0.14 21.43 -11.27
C THR A 574 -0.62 21.03 -12.66
N LEU A 575 -1.86 21.40 -13.03
CA LEU A 575 -2.39 21.14 -14.38
C LEU A 575 -1.59 21.87 -15.45
N TYR A 576 -1.18 23.12 -15.21
CA TYR A 576 -0.35 23.89 -16.12
C TYR A 576 1.01 23.20 -16.35
N ALA A 577 1.68 22.82 -15.26
CA ALA A 577 2.96 22.11 -15.30
C ALA A 577 2.84 20.81 -16.11
N LEU A 578 1.80 20.02 -15.87
CA LEU A 578 1.55 18.78 -16.61
C LEU A 578 1.25 18.98 -18.10
N ALA A 579 0.51 20.03 -18.46
CA ALA A 579 0.16 20.35 -19.85
C ALA A 579 1.33 20.96 -20.64
N THR A 580 2.35 21.48 -19.97
CA THR A 580 3.50 22.14 -20.62
C THR A 580 4.83 21.37 -20.48
N GLY A 581 4.90 20.43 -19.53
CA GLY A 581 6.15 19.76 -19.16
C GLY A 581 7.10 20.60 -18.30
N LEU A 582 6.68 21.79 -17.86
CA LEU A 582 7.46 22.68 -17.00
C LEU A 582 7.44 22.22 -15.53
N SER A 583 8.48 22.58 -14.78
CA SER A 583 8.47 22.46 -13.31
C SER A 583 7.49 23.46 -12.68
N VAL A 584 7.06 23.20 -11.46
CA VAL A 584 6.14 24.08 -10.73
C VAL A 584 6.73 25.48 -10.55
N GLU A 585 8.03 25.55 -10.26
CA GLU A 585 8.79 26.78 -10.10
C GLU A 585 8.77 27.60 -11.40
N ASN A 586 9.07 26.96 -12.54
CA ASN A 586 9.07 27.62 -13.85
C ASN A 586 7.67 28.11 -14.26
N VAL A 587 6.61 27.41 -13.84
CA VAL A 587 5.23 27.86 -14.07
C VAL A 587 4.91 29.12 -13.27
N ILE A 588 5.36 29.19 -12.01
CA ILE A 588 5.17 30.38 -11.18
C ILE A 588 5.92 31.56 -11.79
N ASP A 589 7.15 31.35 -12.25
CA ASP A 589 7.97 32.39 -12.88
C ASP A 589 7.36 32.88 -14.21
N GLU A 590 6.92 31.96 -15.09
CA GLU A 590 6.25 32.32 -16.36
C GLU A 590 4.95 33.11 -16.12
N CYS A 591 4.23 32.80 -15.04
CA CYS A 591 2.93 33.37 -14.75
C CYS A 591 2.94 34.48 -13.68
N ALA A 592 4.12 34.94 -13.24
CA ALA A 592 4.26 35.90 -12.14
C ALA A 592 3.55 37.24 -12.38
N SER A 593 3.47 37.66 -13.65
CA SER A 593 2.80 38.91 -14.05
C SER A 593 1.29 38.78 -14.26
N LEU A 594 0.73 37.56 -14.17
CA LEU A 594 -0.68 37.31 -14.44
C LEU A 594 -1.50 37.35 -13.14
N ASP A 595 -2.70 37.90 -13.22
CA ASP A 595 -3.71 37.71 -12.19
C ASP A 595 -4.40 36.34 -12.35
N THR A 596 -5.19 35.93 -11.36
CA THR A 596 -5.96 34.67 -11.38
C THR A 596 -6.80 34.48 -12.64
N LYS A 597 -7.36 35.57 -13.22
CA LYS A 597 -8.13 35.50 -14.46
C LYS A 597 -7.24 35.23 -15.67
N GLY A 598 -6.17 36.00 -15.84
CA GLY A 598 -5.17 35.82 -16.90
C GLY A 598 -4.53 34.45 -16.85
N PHE A 599 -4.20 33.96 -15.65
CA PHE A 599 -3.68 32.62 -15.43
C PHE A 599 -4.65 31.52 -15.89
N LYS A 600 -5.94 31.63 -15.56
CA LYS A 600 -6.96 30.66 -16.03
C LYS A 600 -7.14 30.67 -17.55
N SER A 601 -7.07 31.84 -18.19
CA SER A 601 -7.09 31.95 -19.65
C SER A 601 -5.86 31.30 -20.27
N ARG A 602 -4.67 31.58 -19.73
CA ARG A 602 -3.41 30.97 -20.19
C ARG A 602 -3.39 29.46 -19.99
N LEU A 603 -3.88 28.97 -18.86
CA LEU A 603 -4.04 27.55 -18.58
C LEU A 603 -4.92 26.86 -19.64
N ALA A 604 -6.04 27.49 -20.02
CA ALA A 604 -6.93 26.95 -21.04
C ALA A 604 -6.23 26.81 -22.41
N GLU A 605 -5.41 27.80 -22.78
CA GLU A 605 -4.59 27.74 -24.00
C GLU A 605 -3.58 26.59 -23.96
N LYS A 606 -2.85 26.43 -22.85
CA LYS A 606 -1.86 25.35 -22.70
C LYS A 606 -2.51 23.97 -22.70
N ILE A 607 -3.67 23.81 -22.04
CA ILE A 607 -4.42 22.56 -22.06
C ILE A 607 -4.91 22.25 -23.48
N ASP A 608 -5.51 23.22 -24.18
CA ASP A 608 -5.98 23.03 -25.56
C ASP A 608 -4.84 22.67 -26.50
N ALA A 609 -3.70 23.37 -26.41
CA ALA A 609 -2.51 23.05 -27.20
C ALA A 609 -2.00 21.61 -26.95
N HIS A 610 -2.05 21.14 -25.70
CA HIS A 610 -1.64 19.78 -25.33
C HIS A 610 -2.59 18.71 -25.86
N ILE A 611 -3.92 18.93 -25.80
CA ILE A 611 -4.90 17.90 -26.17
C ILE A 611 -5.47 18.01 -27.58
N ALA A 612 -5.26 19.13 -28.30
CA ALA A 612 -5.76 19.32 -29.67
C ALA A 612 -5.36 18.17 -30.63
N PRO A 613 -4.09 17.69 -30.64
CA PRO A 613 -3.71 16.57 -31.51
C PRO A 613 -4.47 15.27 -31.17
N PHE A 614 -4.74 15.03 -29.88
CA PHE A 614 -5.51 13.86 -29.44
C PHE A 614 -6.99 14.00 -29.81
N ARG A 615 -7.56 15.20 -29.68
CA ARG A 615 -8.95 15.50 -30.06
C ARG A 615 -9.18 15.27 -31.55
N GLU A 616 -8.31 15.80 -32.40
CA GLU A 616 -8.40 15.61 -33.86
C GLU A 616 -8.30 14.12 -34.26
N LYS A 617 -7.35 13.38 -33.67
CA LYS A 617 -7.21 11.94 -33.91
C LYS A 617 -8.42 11.16 -33.40
N TYR A 618 -8.96 11.54 -32.23
CA TYR A 618 -10.16 10.95 -31.67
C TYR A 618 -11.37 11.15 -32.58
N GLU A 619 -11.60 12.37 -33.07
CA GLU A 619 -12.70 12.69 -33.99
C GLU A 619 -12.61 11.91 -35.31
N ARG A 620 -11.40 11.77 -35.87
CA ARG A 620 -11.16 10.92 -37.04
C ARG A 620 -11.50 9.46 -36.77
N LEU A 621 -11.02 8.92 -35.66
CA LEU A 621 -11.28 7.53 -35.26
C LEU A 621 -12.77 7.23 -35.03
N LEU A 622 -13.57 8.21 -34.61
CA LEU A 622 -15.03 8.06 -34.51
C LEU A 622 -15.71 7.84 -35.88
N GLN A 623 -15.12 8.35 -36.97
CA GLN A 623 -15.60 8.13 -38.33
C GLN A 623 -15.17 6.77 -38.91
N GLU A 624 -14.25 6.07 -38.22
CA GLU A 624 -13.71 4.77 -38.64
C GLU A 624 -14.03 3.65 -37.62
N PRO A 625 -15.32 3.39 -37.33
CA PRO A 625 -15.68 2.46 -36.26
C PRO A 625 -15.25 1.01 -36.53
N GLN A 626 -15.06 0.64 -37.80
CA GLN A 626 -14.59 -0.69 -38.17
C GLN A 626 -13.12 -0.90 -37.78
N LEU A 627 -12.26 0.10 -38.00
CA LEU A 627 -10.85 0.06 -37.60
C LEU A 627 -10.70 -0.26 -36.11
N ILE A 628 -11.47 0.41 -35.25
CA ILE A 628 -11.45 0.17 -33.81
C ILE A 628 -11.91 -1.25 -33.47
N ARG A 629 -12.96 -1.75 -34.13
CA ARG A 629 -13.44 -3.12 -33.94
C ARG A 629 -12.40 -4.16 -34.35
N ASP A 630 -11.70 -3.92 -35.46
CA ASP A 630 -10.67 -4.82 -35.96
C ASP A 630 -9.47 -4.86 -35.00
N ILE A 631 -9.02 -3.70 -34.52
CA ILE A 631 -7.96 -3.60 -33.50
C ILE A 631 -8.33 -4.38 -32.23
N LEU A 632 -9.54 -4.17 -31.69
CA LEU A 632 -10.00 -4.89 -30.50
C LEU A 632 -10.15 -6.39 -30.76
N THR A 633 -10.56 -6.79 -31.97
CA THR A 633 -10.69 -8.21 -32.34
C THR A 633 -9.33 -8.90 -32.39
N ILE A 634 -8.35 -8.28 -33.05
CA ILE A 634 -6.97 -8.79 -33.13
C ILE A 634 -6.34 -8.85 -31.73
N GLY A 635 -6.49 -7.79 -30.94
CA GLY A 635 -5.99 -7.76 -29.57
C GLY A 635 -6.64 -8.83 -28.69
N THR A 636 -7.95 -9.05 -28.84
CA THR A 636 -8.68 -10.12 -28.12
C THR A 636 -8.14 -11.49 -28.49
N GLN A 637 -7.91 -11.78 -29.77
CA GLN A 637 -7.34 -13.06 -30.21
C GLN A 637 -5.95 -13.31 -29.61
N ARG A 638 -5.08 -12.28 -29.59
CA ARG A 638 -3.75 -12.36 -28.98
C ARG A 638 -3.82 -12.62 -27.47
N ALA A 639 -4.71 -11.91 -26.77
CA ALA A 639 -4.92 -12.07 -25.35
C ALA A 639 -5.52 -13.45 -25.02
N GLU A 640 -6.54 -13.89 -25.77
CA GLU A 640 -7.19 -15.18 -25.61
C GLU A 640 -6.21 -16.34 -25.80
N LYS A 641 -5.36 -16.28 -26.84
CA LYS A 641 -4.31 -17.29 -27.05
C LYS A 641 -3.41 -17.44 -25.80
N LYS A 642 -2.89 -16.33 -25.27
CA LYS A 642 -2.02 -16.36 -24.08
C LYS A 642 -2.75 -16.84 -22.82
N ALA A 643 -4.01 -16.45 -22.67
CA ALA A 643 -4.88 -16.87 -21.58
C ALA A 643 -5.13 -18.39 -21.61
N GLN A 644 -5.46 -18.93 -22.79
CA GLN A 644 -5.69 -20.36 -23.00
C GLN A 644 -4.43 -21.19 -22.73
N GLU A 645 -3.25 -20.74 -23.19
CA GLU A 645 -1.96 -21.38 -22.87
C GLU A 645 -1.76 -21.46 -21.34
N THR A 646 -1.92 -20.33 -20.65
CA THR A 646 -1.77 -20.26 -19.19
C THR A 646 -2.79 -21.13 -18.46
N MET A 647 -4.03 -21.17 -18.92
CA MET A 647 -5.08 -21.99 -18.32
C MET A 647 -4.93 -23.47 -18.62
N ALA A 648 -4.39 -23.85 -19.78
CA ALA A 648 -4.12 -25.25 -20.10
C ALA A 648 -3.07 -25.84 -19.14
N GLU A 649 -1.94 -25.14 -18.96
CA GLU A 649 -0.90 -25.53 -18.00
C GLU A 649 -1.46 -25.57 -16.56
N LEU A 650 -2.24 -24.56 -16.16
CA LEU A 650 -2.82 -24.52 -14.82
C LEU A 650 -3.80 -25.68 -14.57
N ARG A 651 -4.65 -25.99 -15.55
CA ARG A 651 -5.62 -27.09 -15.46
C ARG A 651 -4.92 -28.45 -15.35
N GLU A 652 -3.79 -28.61 -16.04
CA GLU A 652 -2.96 -29.81 -15.92
C GLU A 652 -2.38 -29.94 -14.51
N LEU A 653 -1.77 -28.87 -13.97
CA LEU A 653 -1.20 -28.88 -12.62
C LEU A 653 -2.25 -29.06 -11.52
N LEU A 654 -3.50 -28.63 -11.76
CA LEU A 654 -4.63 -28.84 -10.84
C LEU A 654 -5.32 -30.20 -11.02
N GLY A 655 -4.91 -31.01 -11.99
CA GLY A 655 -5.52 -32.32 -12.26
C GLY A 655 -6.93 -32.26 -12.88
N PHE A 656 -7.27 -31.18 -13.59
CA PHE A 656 -8.57 -31.07 -14.28
C PHE A 656 -8.59 -31.83 -15.63
N ASN A 657 -7.43 -32.21 -16.15
CA ASN A 657 -7.32 -33.02 -17.37
C ASN A 657 -7.37 -34.51 -17.01
N LEU A 658 -8.48 -35.18 -17.34
CA LEU A 658 -8.68 -36.61 -17.05
C LEU A 658 -7.78 -37.56 -17.87
N SER A 659 -7.21 -37.10 -18.98
CA SER A 659 -6.50 -37.95 -19.96
C SER A 659 -5.10 -38.40 -19.53
N HIS A 660 -4.57 -37.90 -18.41
CA HIS A 660 -3.33 -38.44 -17.84
C HIS A 660 -3.67 -39.59 -16.88
N GLN A 661 -3.55 -40.83 -17.38
CA GLN A 661 -3.44 -42.01 -16.52
C GLN A 661 -2.35 -41.74 -15.48
N ALA A 662 -2.71 -41.92 -14.21
CA ALA A 662 -1.89 -41.69 -13.05
C ALA A 662 -0.43 -42.12 -13.29
N ILE A 663 0.49 -41.18 -13.13
CA ILE A 663 1.89 -41.52 -12.88
C ILE A 663 1.90 -42.24 -11.53
N ASN A 664 1.81 -43.57 -11.58
CA ASN A 664 2.22 -44.44 -10.50
C ASN A 664 3.71 -44.22 -10.28
N LYS A 665 4.09 -43.33 -9.35
CA LYS A 665 5.36 -43.40 -8.62
C LYS A 665 5.17 -42.97 -7.17
#